data_AF-A0A848XR25-F1
#
_entry.id   AF-A0A848XR25-F1
#
_cell.length_a   1.000
_cell.length_b   1.000
_cell.length_c   1.000
_cell.angle_alpha   90.00
_cell.angle_beta   90.00
_cell.angle_gamma   90.00
#
_symmetry.space_group_name_H-M   'P 1'
#
loop_
_entity.id
_entity.type
_entity.pdbx_description
1 polymer ?
#
loop_
_entity_poly.entity_id
_entity_poly.type
_entity_poly.pdbx_seq_one_letter_code
_entity_poly.pdbx_strand_id
1 'polypeptide(L)'
;GLPNSELGRIGLAQSQVDPDVVYAIVEARSNGGFYRSTDNGVSWQRRSDHNTIGLYYQEIFTDPIDVDRIYSMDTRTWISNDGGASFEILGERNKHVDNHALWIDPDDTDHLIIGSDGGLYESWDRGETYRWFENLPLAQFYRVEVDSVAPFYRIFGGTQDNSSVGGPSQTRTRRGGRNADWFLTQGGDGFYSRIDPENPNIVYAESQNGGLSRFNLETGERISIRPEGALDEAIVWHWDAPLIISPHNAARIYFAANRLFVSDDRGGSWRYASPDLTKGIDRNQLPMMGRVWGVDAVSKNRSTSVWGAIVSLAESPLQEGLLFAGTDDGMIQISEDGGDNWRPIPSIGLGVPDTTFVTDIQPSWHDPNTVYVAFDNHKAGDYRPYIAKSTDLGATWEVIQNDLPERGTVYTILEDYKQPDLLFAGTEFGAYFSNDGGGSWSELGAGLPTIQVRDMVFQTQHDDLVIATFGRGFYVFDGLEQLRAMTPDFMASEGGLVPVTDIPMFVPSNPDPNWQGETFYTAANPEAGATFRYYRRDAIRTLREERERAERAAAARGEDVFYPSWDSLRVEDTEVPAQMILTVRDPEGTLVTHLTGRTSSGVTTVRWNLRYPSATPITQNGGGGGFFGGGFGGGGGAHNGPYIIPGTYTVSLATYDDGVLTELGSRETFEVYMLDQVQRSPEVLAFQKEVQRLQRAVLGANAAAAEAQTRVSDLETAFERVPLDNSDEIQNTVESLRERLRGVQWDLNGDPTVRRRAEASPTSLAQRLGRITGGAWSGTLTEVPGMHREQYGLIGERFVAILEDLRNAIQIDLKALEDLADEVGAPWTSGRLPVWGGGRPIS
;
A
#
# COMPACT_ATOMS: atom_id res chain seq x y z
N GLY A 1 -47.84 24.48 -16.49
CA GLY A 1 -46.73 25.40 -16.76
C GLY A 1 -45.50 24.69 -17.28
N LEU A 2 -45.22 23.47 -16.80
CA LEU A 2 -44.21 22.59 -17.38
C LEU A 2 -44.49 22.23 -18.85
N PRO A 3 -43.46 21.80 -19.61
CA PRO A 3 -43.61 21.36 -20.99
C PRO A 3 -44.61 20.21 -21.14
N ASN A 4 -45.33 20.20 -22.26
CA ASN A 4 -46.23 19.13 -22.66
C ASN A 4 -45.64 18.24 -23.79
N SER A 5 -44.33 18.33 -23.99
CA SER A 5 -43.57 17.58 -25.00
C SER A 5 -42.83 16.40 -24.37
N GLU A 6 -42.06 15.67 -25.17
CA GLU A 6 -41.17 14.63 -24.65
C GLU A 6 -40.17 15.25 -23.66
N LEU A 7 -40.01 14.60 -22.50
CA LEU A 7 -39.17 15.05 -21.40
C LEU A 7 -37.91 14.18 -21.30
N GLY A 8 -36.81 14.80 -20.89
CA GLY A 8 -35.57 14.15 -20.50
C GLY A 8 -35.40 14.16 -18.98
N ARG A 9 -34.16 14.33 -18.51
CA ARG A 9 -33.87 14.41 -17.08
C ARG A 9 -34.44 15.72 -16.49
N ILE A 10 -34.95 15.64 -15.26
CA ILE A 10 -35.48 16.78 -14.51
C ILE A 10 -34.71 16.90 -13.20
N GLY A 11 -34.00 18.02 -13.01
CA GLY A 11 -33.43 18.41 -11.73
C GLY A 11 -34.47 19.16 -10.90
N LEU A 12 -34.54 18.89 -9.60
CA LEU A 12 -35.49 19.53 -8.68
C LEU A 12 -34.77 19.98 -7.41
N ALA A 13 -35.16 21.14 -6.88
CA ALA A 13 -34.80 21.56 -5.54
C ALA A 13 -35.91 22.36 -4.88
N GLN A 14 -36.14 22.12 -3.59
CA GLN A 14 -37.02 22.94 -2.76
C GLN A 14 -36.20 24.04 -2.10
N SER A 15 -36.78 25.24 -1.95
CA SER A 15 -36.12 26.29 -1.18
C SER A 15 -36.09 25.94 0.31
N GLN A 16 -34.96 26.20 0.96
CA GLN A 16 -34.83 26.09 2.41
C GLN A 16 -35.46 27.27 3.15
N VAL A 17 -35.63 28.40 2.46
CA VAL A 17 -36.22 29.64 2.98
C VAL A 17 -37.74 29.59 2.96
N ASP A 18 -38.32 29.07 1.88
CA ASP A 18 -39.77 28.96 1.68
C ASP A 18 -40.14 27.60 1.05
N PRO A 19 -40.73 26.66 1.82
CA PRO A 19 -41.04 25.32 1.31
C PRO A 19 -42.12 25.30 0.23
N ASP A 20 -42.89 26.37 0.03
CA ASP A 20 -43.82 26.46 -1.11
C ASP A 20 -43.08 26.76 -2.43
N VAL A 21 -41.82 27.18 -2.36
CA VAL A 21 -40.99 27.46 -3.54
C VAL A 21 -40.20 26.24 -3.96
N VAL A 22 -40.43 25.79 -5.19
CA VAL A 22 -39.72 24.66 -5.81
C VAL A 22 -39.15 25.08 -7.16
N TYR A 23 -37.93 24.68 -7.43
CA TYR A 23 -37.19 24.94 -8.65
C TYR A 23 -37.05 23.67 -9.47
N ALA A 24 -37.07 23.83 -10.80
CA ALA A 24 -36.81 22.72 -11.70
C ALA A 24 -35.99 23.16 -12.92
N ILE A 25 -35.01 22.34 -13.29
CA ILE A 25 -34.39 22.37 -14.61
C ILE A 25 -35.00 21.20 -15.38
N VAL A 26 -35.65 21.51 -16.51
CA VAL A 26 -36.44 20.54 -17.26
C VAL A 26 -35.87 20.41 -18.65
N GLU A 27 -35.24 19.27 -18.91
CA GLU A 27 -34.89 18.88 -20.26
C GLU A 27 -36.16 18.45 -21.01
N ALA A 28 -36.42 19.05 -22.18
CA ALA A 28 -37.61 18.73 -22.97
C ALA A 28 -37.38 19.03 -24.45
N ARG A 29 -38.11 18.34 -25.32
CA ARG A 29 -38.04 18.54 -26.78
C ARG A 29 -38.42 19.98 -27.17
N SER A 30 -39.42 20.54 -26.50
CA SER A 30 -39.82 21.93 -26.68
C SER A 30 -40.16 22.55 -25.33
N ASN A 31 -39.82 23.83 -25.18
CA ASN A 31 -39.98 24.59 -23.94
C ASN A 31 -39.15 24.05 -22.76
N GLY A 32 -38.04 23.34 -22.97
CA GLY A 32 -37.08 23.08 -21.89
C GLY A 32 -36.54 24.37 -21.25
N GLY A 33 -35.95 24.24 -20.08
CA GLY A 33 -35.32 25.35 -19.36
C GLY A 33 -35.55 25.32 -17.85
N PHE A 34 -35.38 26.48 -17.21
CA PHE A 34 -35.55 26.66 -15.77
C PHE A 34 -36.96 27.09 -15.40
N TYR A 35 -37.50 26.50 -14.35
CA TYR A 35 -38.86 26.66 -13.87
C TYR A 35 -38.89 26.92 -12.37
N ARG A 36 -39.90 27.67 -11.93
CA ARG A 36 -40.20 27.93 -10.52
C ARG A 36 -41.68 27.68 -10.24
N SER A 37 -41.96 27.02 -9.13
CA SER A 37 -43.27 26.95 -8.48
C SER A 37 -43.23 27.74 -7.18
N THR A 38 -44.37 28.31 -6.78
CA THR A 38 -44.57 29.04 -5.52
C THR A 38 -45.78 28.49 -4.74
N ASP A 39 -46.18 27.26 -5.05
CA ASP A 39 -47.33 26.57 -4.51
C ASP A 39 -47.06 25.07 -4.36
N ASN A 40 -45.82 24.74 -3.98
CA ASN A 40 -45.33 23.39 -3.71
C ASN A 40 -45.49 22.43 -4.90
N GLY A 41 -45.19 22.91 -6.11
CA GLY A 41 -45.19 22.14 -7.35
C GLY A 41 -46.55 21.97 -8.02
N VAL A 42 -47.62 22.61 -7.51
CA VAL A 42 -48.97 22.55 -8.11
C VAL A 42 -49.01 23.28 -9.45
N SER A 43 -48.40 24.46 -9.53
CA SER A 43 -48.25 25.23 -10.77
C SER A 43 -46.82 25.70 -10.96
N TRP A 44 -46.44 25.86 -12.23
CA TRP A 44 -45.06 26.15 -12.63
C TRP A 44 -45.01 27.32 -13.60
N GLN A 45 -44.05 28.20 -13.40
CA GLN A 45 -43.71 29.28 -14.31
C GLN A 45 -42.33 29.03 -14.91
N ARG A 46 -42.22 29.07 -16.24
CA ARG A 46 -40.93 29.09 -16.92
C ARG A 46 -40.25 30.42 -16.65
N ARG A 47 -39.02 30.38 -16.14
CA ARG A 47 -38.24 31.57 -15.76
C ARG A 47 -37.26 31.97 -16.85
N SER A 48 -36.54 31.00 -17.40
CA SER A 48 -35.54 31.22 -18.46
C SER A 48 -35.39 29.97 -19.35
N ASP A 49 -34.52 30.05 -20.34
CA ASP A 49 -34.06 28.93 -21.16
C ASP A 49 -32.81 28.22 -20.59
N HIS A 50 -32.33 28.64 -19.41
CA HIS A 50 -31.21 27.99 -18.72
C HIS A 50 -31.46 26.49 -18.54
N ASN A 51 -30.50 25.69 -18.96
CA ASN A 51 -30.52 24.24 -18.87
C ASN A 51 -29.07 23.74 -18.80
N THR A 52 -28.88 22.56 -18.22
CA THR A 52 -27.57 21.89 -18.17
C THR A 52 -27.52 20.79 -19.22
N ILE A 53 -26.34 20.20 -19.46
CA ILE A 53 -26.32 18.94 -20.21
C ILE A 53 -27.07 17.89 -19.37
N GLY A 54 -28.15 17.31 -19.89
CA GLY A 54 -29.14 16.45 -19.18
C GLY A 54 -28.62 15.12 -18.61
N LEU A 55 -27.31 15.03 -18.34
CA LEU A 55 -26.59 13.94 -17.70
C LEU A 55 -26.55 14.14 -16.17
N TYR A 56 -25.40 13.85 -15.57
CA TYR A 56 -25.10 13.87 -14.13
C TYR A 56 -25.02 15.28 -13.50
N TYR A 57 -25.27 16.36 -14.25
CA TYR A 57 -25.23 17.75 -13.76
C TYR A 57 -26.57 18.36 -13.36
N GLN A 58 -27.70 17.68 -13.57
CA GLN A 58 -29.05 18.22 -13.34
C GLN A 58 -29.38 18.41 -11.85
N GLU A 59 -28.51 19.10 -11.11
CA GLU A 59 -28.59 19.39 -9.69
C GLU A 59 -28.74 20.89 -9.46
N ILE A 60 -29.65 21.24 -8.56
CA ILE A 60 -29.97 22.61 -8.18
C ILE A 60 -29.75 22.71 -6.68
N PHE A 61 -29.02 23.74 -6.26
CA PHE A 61 -28.79 24.05 -4.86
C PHE A 61 -29.41 25.41 -4.55
N THR A 62 -30.21 25.46 -3.48
CA THR A 62 -30.90 26.68 -3.04
C THR A 62 -30.11 27.34 -1.93
N ASP A 63 -29.99 28.67 -2.00
CA ASP A 63 -29.38 29.44 -0.93
C ASP A 63 -30.25 29.35 0.35
N PRO A 64 -29.64 29.15 1.54
CA PRO A 64 -30.38 28.97 2.79
C PRO A 64 -30.96 30.27 3.38
N ILE A 65 -30.62 31.44 2.83
CA ILE A 65 -31.04 32.77 3.32
C ILE A 65 -31.85 33.52 2.25
N ASP A 66 -31.41 33.49 1.00
CA ASP A 66 -32.01 34.23 -0.12
C ASP A 66 -32.80 33.28 -1.04
N VAL A 67 -34.14 33.35 -0.95
CA VAL A 67 -35.02 32.48 -1.75
C VAL A 67 -34.76 32.59 -3.25
N ASP A 68 -34.33 33.74 -3.76
CA ASP A 68 -34.12 33.97 -5.19
C ASP A 68 -32.70 33.63 -5.65
N ARG A 69 -31.77 33.28 -4.73
CA ARG A 69 -30.43 32.82 -5.07
C ARG A 69 -30.37 31.31 -5.24
N ILE A 70 -29.92 30.89 -6.42
CA ILE A 70 -29.96 29.50 -6.85
C ILE A 70 -28.67 29.18 -7.59
N TYR A 71 -28.12 28.00 -7.32
CA TYR A 71 -26.95 27.46 -7.98
C TYR A 71 -27.37 26.26 -8.84
N SER A 72 -26.86 26.21 -10.05
CA SER A 72 -27.06 25.10 -10.99
C SER A 72 -25.69 24.50 -11.30
N MET A 73 -25.54 23.21 -11.01
CA MET A 73 -24.31 22.49 -11.32
C MET A 73 -24.24 22.20 -12.82
N ASP A 74 -23.04 22.26 -13.39
CA ASP A 74 -22.70 21.94 -14.78
C ASP A 74 -21.17 21.83 -14.88
N THR A 75 -20.63 21.70 -16.09
CA THR A 75 -19.19 21.92 -16.34
C THR A 75 -18.70 23.22 -15.71
N ARG A 76 -19.53 24.26 -15.66
CA ARG A 76 -19.31 25.47 -14.84
C ARG A 76 -20.44 25.62 -13.83
N THR A 77 -20.14 26.06 -12.62
CA THR A 77 -21.19 26.42 -11.66
C THR A 77 -21.88 27.69 -12.12
N TRP A 78 -23.20 27.62 -12.29
CA TRP A 78 -24.05 28.77 -12.61
C TRP A 78 -24.78 29.27 -11.37
N ILE A 79 -24.92 30.58 -11.23
CA ILE A 79 -25.66 31.25 -10.17
C ILE A 79 -26.73 32.16 -10.77
N SER A 80 -27.91 32.15 -10.16
CA SER A 80 -28.97 33.13 -10.37
C SER A 80 -29.20 33.87 -9.06
N ASN A 81 -29.46 35.18 -9.13
CA ASN A 81 -29.85 36.02 -7.99
C ASN A 81 -31.27 36.61 -8.18
N ASP A 82 -32.04 36.09 -9.13
CA ASP A 82 -33.35 36.62 -9.53
C ASP A 82 -34.42 35.52 -9.71
N GLY A 83 -34.28 34.41 -8.96
CA GLY A 83 -35.21 33.29 -8.97
C GLY A 83 -35.22 32.50 -10.28
N GLY A 84 -34.07 32.46 -10.98
CA GLY A 84 -33.83 31.69 -12.20
C GLY A 84 -34.24 32.40 -13.49
N ALA A 85 -34.48 33.72 -13.46
CA ALA A 85 -34.78 34.51 -14.66
C ALA A 85 -33.52 34.80 -15.49
N SER A 86 -32.36 34.91 -14.85
CA SER A 86 -31.04 34.96 -15.48
C SER A 86 -30.00 34.15 -14.69
N PHE A 87 -28.96 33.68 -15.39
CA PHE A 87 -27.84 32.93 -14.82
C PHE A 87 -26.52 33.47 -15.33
N GLU A 88 -25.52 33.47 -14.45
CA GLU A 88 -24.11 33.77 -14.75
C GLU A 88 -23.18 32.73 -14.10
N ILE A 89 -21.90 32.72 -14.47
CA ILE A 89 -20.93 31.77 -13.92
C ILE A 89 -20.41 32.32 -12.58
N LEU A 90 -20.43 31.49 -11.53
CA LEU A 90 -20.06 31.86 -10.15
C LEU A 90 -18.60 32.34 -9.98
N GLY A 91 -17.69 31.87 -10.84
CA GLY A 91 -16.25 32.18 -10.79
C GLY A 91 -15.43 30.95 -10.46
N GLU A 92 -14.47 30.60 -11.33
CA GLU A 92 -13.73 29.31 -11.26
C GLU A 92 -12.34 29.40 -11.92
N ARG A 93 -11.65 30.55 -11.79
CA ARG A 93 -10.45 30.86 -12.60
C ARG A 93 -9.29 29.86 -12.45
N ASN A 94 -9.12 29.26 -11.27
CA ASN A 94 -8.03 28.31 -10.95
C ASN A 94 -8.56 27.02 -10.29
N LYS A 95 -9.83 26.73 -10.53
CA LYS A 95 -10.53 25.56 -10.00
C LYS A 95 -10.82 24.61 -11.17
N HIS A 96 -10.76 23.30 -10.93
CA HIS A 96 -11.22 22.34 -11.92
C HIS A 96 -12.72 22.58 -12.24
N VAL A 97 -13.10 22.36 -13.49
CA VAL A 97 -14.48 22.40 -13.95
C VAL A 97 -15.24 21.15 -13.49
N ASP A 98 -16.44 20.91 -14.04
CA ASP A 98 -17.22 19.67 -13.86
C ASP A 98 -17.69 19.47 -12.42
N ASN A 99 -18.69 20.29 -12.04
CA ASN A 99 -19.16 20.43 -10.67
C ASN A 99 -20.33 19.50 -10.39
N HIS A 100 -20.30 18.79 -9.26
CA HIS A 100 -21.30 17.79 -8.91
C HIS A 100 -21.91 17.97 -7.53
N ALA A 101 -21.33 18.83 -6.69
CA ALA A 101 -21.82 19.03 -5.35
C ALA A 101 -21.54 20.45 -4.88
N LEU A 102 -22.48 21.01 -4.13
CA LEU A 102 -22.32 22.30 -3.48
C LEU A 102 -22.88 22.21 -2.06
N TRP A 103 -22.07 22.63 -1.09
CA TRP A 103 -22.54 22.98 0.24
C TRP A 103 -22.40 24.49 0.44
N ILE A 104 -23.43 25.09 1.02
CA ILE A 104 -23.53 26.52 1.32
C ILE A 104 -23.67 26.63 2.83
N ASP A 105 -22.81 27.41 3.46
CA ASP A 105 -22.90 27.65 4.90
C ASP A 105 -24.18 28.43 5.22
N PRO A 106 -25.08 27.91 6.08
CA PRO A 106 -26.32 28.58 6.42
C PRO A 106 -26.14 29.86 7.25
N ASP A 107 -24.99 30.04 7.89
CA ASP A 107 -24.68 31.23 8.68
C ASP A 107 -23.88 32.28 7.88
N ASP A 108 -23.27 31.89 6.76
CA ASP A 108 -22.50 32.76 5.86
C ASP A 108 -22.52 32.27 4.41
N THR A 109 -23.43 32.79 3.59
CA THR A 109 -23.62 32.29 2.20
C THR A 109 -22.49 32.67 1.24
N ASP A 110 -21.45 33.38 1.70
CA ASP A 110 -20.19 33.54 0.95
C ASP A 110 -19.25 32.33 1.13
N HIS A 111 -19.46 31.54 2.18
CA HIS A 111 -18.72 30.32 2.45
C HIS A 111 -19.34 29.13 1.71
N LEU A 112 -18.59 28.62 0.73
CA LEU A 112 -19.00 27.53 -0.16
C LEU A 112 -17.98 26.40 -0.12
N ILE A 113 -18.47 25.16 -0.16
CA ILE A 113 -17.65 23.98 -0.45
C ILE A 113 -18.18 23.31 -1.72
N ILE A 114 -17.33 23.18 -2.74
CA ILE A 114 -17.69 22.68 -4.06
C ILE A 114 -16.92 21.41 -4.38
N GLY A 115 -17.64 20.34 -4.72
CA GLY A 115 -17.08 19.10 -5.25
C GLY A 115 -17.13 19.09 -6.77
N SER A 116 -15.99 18.80 -7.40
CA SER A 116 -15.85 18.68 -8.85
C SER A 116 -14.91 17.53 -9.21
N ASP A 117 -14.73 17.23 -10.51
CA ASP A 117 -13.86 16.12 -10.94
C ASP A 117 -12.38 16.29 -10.53
N GLY A 118 -11.95 17.52 -10.22
CA GLY A 118 -10.63 17.82 -9.64
C GLY A 118 -10.55 17.69 -8.10
N GLY A 119 -11.63 17.26 -7.44
CA GLY A 119 -11.72 17.08 -5.99
C GLY A 119 -12.55 18.16 -5.28
N LEU A 120 -12.12 18.54 -4.08
CA LEU A 120 -12.86 19.44 -3.20
C LEU A 120 -12.23 20.84 -3.15
N TYR A 121 -13.06 21.87 -3.19
CA TYR A 121 -12.66 23.28 -3.13
C TYR A 121 -13.50 24.05 -2.12
N GLU A 122 -12.87 24.92 -1.32
CA GLU A 122 -13.51 25.77 -0.30
C GLU A 122 -13.30 27.24 -0.67
N SER A 123 -14.35 28.06 -0.61
CA SER A 123 -14.33 29.49 -0.85
C SER A 123 -14.99 30.23 0.31
N TRP A 124 -14.46 31.38 0.69
CA TRP A 124 -15.01 32.27 1.73
C TRP A 124 -15.44 33.64 1.15
N ASP A 125 -15.52 33.72 -0.17
CA ASP A 125 -15.80 34.93 -0.95
C ASP A 125 -16.70 34.61 -2.15
N ARG A 126 -17.60 33.63 -1.97
CA ARG A 126 -18.62 33.23 -2.93
C ARG A 126 -18.09 32.85 -4.31
N GLY A 127 -16.96 32.15 -4.35
CA GLY A 127 -16.35 31.61 -5.56
C GLY A 127 -15.38 32.55 -6.28
N GLU A 128 -15.02 33.70 -5.69
CA GLU A 128 -13.95 34.54 -6.23
C GLU A 128 -12.58 33.88 -6.09
N THR A 129 -12.31 33.25 -4.94
CA THR A 129 -11.08 32.49 -4.67
C THR A 129 -11.37 31.15 -4.00
N TYR A 130 -10.45 30.19 -4.15
CA TYR A 130 -10.60 28.83 -3.64
C TYR A 130 -9.33 28.32 -2.96
N ARG A 131 -9.53 27.59 -1.87
CA ARG A 131 -8.59 26.64 -1.29
C ARG A 131 -8.91 25.24 -1.83
N TRP A 132 -7.90 24.53 -2.32
CA TRP A 132 -8.02 23.15 -2.78
C TRP A 132 -7.54 22.17 -1.70
N PHE A 133 -8.23 21.04 -1.54
CA PHE A 133 -7.84 19.97 -0.61
C PHE A 133 -6.95 18.94 -1.31
N GLU A 134 -5.64 19.14 -1.26
CA GLU A 134 -4.64 18.33 -1.99
C GLU A 134 -4.37 16.94 -1.38
N ASN A 135 -4.99 16.59 -0.26
CA ASN A 135 -4.73 15.35 0.50
C ASN A 135 -5.81 14.28 0.40
N LEU A 136 -6.68 14.38 -0.60
CA LEU A 136 -7.72 13.38 -0.84
C LEU A 136 -7.27 12.45 -1.98
N PRO A 137 -7.00 11.15 -1.72
CA PRO A 137 -6.57 10.20 -2.75
C PRO A 137 -7.77 9.73 -3.57
N LEU A 138 -8.28 10.60 -4.45
CA LEU A 138 -9.52 10.42 -5.22
C LEU A 138 -9.30 10.11 -6.71
N ALA A 139 -8.05 9.95 -7.15
CA ALA A 139 -7.74 9.75 -8.57
C ALA A 139 -8.43 8.50 -9.15
N GLN A 140 -9.05 8.67 -10.31
CA GLN A 140 -9.79 7.65 -11.05
C GLN A 140 -9.00 7.23 -12.28
N PHE A 141 -8.28 6.11 -12.21
CA PHE A 141 -7.49 5.61 -13.33
C PHE A 141 -8.27 4.63 -14.21
N TYR A 142 -8.23 4.84 -15.52
CA TYR A 142 -8.79 3.90 -16.49
C TYR A 142 -7.84 2.75 -16.80
N ARG A 143 -6.54 3.04 -16.90
CA ARG A 143 -5.49 2.09 -17.32
C ARG A 143 -4.21 2.31 -16.53
N VAL A 144 -3.37 1.28 -16.45
CA VAL A 144 -2.04 1.35 -15.82
C VAL A 144 -0.95 0.80 -16.71
N GLU A 145 0.23 1.39 -16.60
CA GLU A 145 1.46 0.90 -17.22
C GLU A 145 2.65 1.14 -16.29
N VAL A 146 3.69 0.34 -16.43
CA VAL A 146 4.94 0.47 -15.67
C VAL A 146 6.16 0.50 -16.58
N ASP A 147 7.24 1.10 -16.09
CA ASP A 147 8.54 0.97 -16.72
C ASP A 147 9.48 0.05 -15.92
N SER A 148 10.75 0.05 -16.32
CA SER A 148 11.82 -0.71 -15.66
C SER A 148 13.00 0.19 -15.24
N VAL A 149 12.73 1.46 -14.96
CA VAL A 149 13.80 2.41 -14.55
C VAL A 149 14.24 2.11 -13.12
N ALA A 150 15.54 2.00 -12.91
CA ALA A 150 16.14 1.82 -11.58
C ALA A 150 16.34 3.17 -10.86
N PRO A 151 16.36 3.20 -9.51
CA PRO A 151 16.19 2.06 -8.60
C PRO A 151 14.74 1.65 -8.34
N PHE A 152 13.80 2.53 -8.68
CA PHE A 152 12.37 2.35 -8.46
C PHE A 152 11.69 2.71 -9.76
N TYR A 153 10.97 1.73 -10.31
CA TYR A 153 10.21 1.91 -11.55
C TYR A 153 9.15 3.00 -11.37
N ARG A 154 8.66 3.51 -12.50
CA ARG A 154 7.57 4.48 -12.53
C ARG A 154 6.27 3.79 -12.93
N ILE A 155 5.18 4.29 -12.36
CA ILE A 155 3.81 3.90 -12.66
C ILE A 155 3.19 5.05 -13.44
N PHE A 156 2.51 4.71 -14.53
CA PHE A 156 1.83 5.63 -15.42
C PHE A 156 0.37 5.23 -15.55
N GLY A 157 -0.49 6.21 -15.79
CA GLY A 157 -1.86 5.93 -16.16
C GLY A 157 -2.63 7.17 -16.51
N GLY A 158 -3.74 6.93 -17.19
CA GLY A 158 -4.69 7.94 -17.58
C GLY A 158 -5.82 8.10 -16.58
N THR A 159 -6.11 9.33 -16.18
CA THR A 159 -7.20 9.62 -15.23
C THR A 159 -8.42 10.23 -15.91
N GLN A 160 -9.60 9.98 -15.35
CA GLN A 160 -10.81 10.72 -15.73
C GLN A 160 -10.63 12.21 -15.47
N ASP A 161 -10.87 13.02 -16.51
CA ASP A 161 -10.86 14.49 -16.53
C ASP A 161 -9.55 15.18 -16.01
N ASN A 162 -8.54 14.41 -15.58
CA ASN A 162 -7.36 14.89 -14.85
C ASN A 162 -6.02 14.48 -15.49
N SER A 163 -5.98 14.32 -16.81
CA SER A 163 -4.77 14.06 -17.61
C SER A 163 -4.19 12.64 -17.47
N SER A 164 -3.22 12.33 -18.35
CA SER A 164 -2.30 11.21 -18.18
C SER A 164 -1.10 11.64 -17.35
N VAL A 165 -0.72 10.82 -16.37
CA VAL A 165 0.33 11.13 -15.40
C VAL A 165 1.30 9.96 -15.22
N GLY A 166 2.49 10.25 -14.69
CA GLY A 166 3.46 9.26 -14.24
C GLY A 166 4.17 9.69 -12.96
N GLY A 167 4.62 8.71 -12.16
CA GLY A 167 5.31 8.94 -10.89
C GLY A 167 6.05 7.68 -10.40
N PRO A 168 6.95 7.80 -9.42
CA PRO A 168 7.71 6.65 -8.93
C PRO A 168 6.84 5.70 -8.08
N SER A 169 7.10 4.40 -8.14
CA SER A 169 6.45 3.39 -7.29
C SER A 169 6.80 3.55 -5.81
N GLN A 170 7.99 4.06 -5.52
CA GLN A 170 8.45 4.42 -4.18
C GLN A 170 9.57 5.45 -4.25
N THR A 171 9.86 6.10 -3.12
CA THR A 171 10.92 7.12 -3.01
C THR A 171 12.01 6.69 -2.02
N ARG A 172 13.14 7.39 -2.02
CA ARG A 172 14.19 7.18 -1.01
C ARG A 172 13.87 7.82 0.35
N THR A 173 12.81 8.62 0.42
CA THR A 173 12.51 9.40 1.62
C THR A 173 11.78 8.52 2.65
N ARG A 174 11.87 8.86 3.94
CA ARG A 174 11.07 8.21 4.97
C ARG A 174 9.58 8.56 4.89
N ARG A 175 9.22 9.63 4.20
CA ARG A 175 7.84 10.13 4.11
C ARG A 175 7.04 9.46 3.01
N GLY A 176 7.70 8.93 1.97
CA GLY A 176 6.99 8.31 0.85
C GLY A 176 6.89 9.18 -0.40
N GLY A 177 5.99 8.82 -1.31
CA GLY A 177 5.70 9.54 -2.54
C GLY A 177 4.75 10.72 -2.31
N ARG A 178 4.96 11.81 -3.04
CA ARG A 178 4.23 13.08 -2.91
C ARG A 178 3.58 13.48 -4.23
N ASN A 179 2.60 14.38 -4.18
CA ASN A 179 2.00 14.97 -5.39
C ASN A 179 3.05 15.59 -6.33
N ALA A 180 4.11 16.21 -5.77
CA ALA A 180 5.20 16.80 -6.54
C ALA A 180 6.15 15.78 -7.21
N ASP A 181 6.08 14.51 -6.85
CA ASP A 181 6.85 13.43 -7.50
C ASP A 181 6.15 12.95 -8.80
N TRP A 182 4.90 13.38 -9.05
CA TRP A 182 4.12 13.05 -10.24
C TRP A 182 4.20 14.15 -11.30
N PHE A 183 4.17 13.75 -12.57
CA PHE A 183 4.27 14.65 -13.72
C PHE A 183 3.22 14.30 -14.80
N LEU A 184 2.86 15.30 -15.60
CA LEU A 184 1.86 15.17 -16.68
C LEU A 184 2.52 14.75 -17.99
N THR A 185 1.95 13.77 -18.69
CA THR A 185 2.40 13.31 -20.01
C THR A 185 1.48 13.79 -21.13
N GLN A 186 0.16 13.79 -20.91
CA GLN A 186 -0.87 14.24 -21.86
C GLN A 186 -2.05 14.89 -21.14
N GLY A 187 -2.62 15.97 -21.68
CA GLY A 187 -3.80 16.65 -21.10
C GLY A 187 -5.13 16.06 -21.58
N GLY A 188 -6.26 16.57 -21.05
CA GLY A 188 -7.60 16.00 -21.27
C GLY A 188 -7.89 14.87 -20.27
N ASP A 189 -8.85 13.99 -20.54
CA ASP A 189 -8.91 12.69 -19.87
C ASP A 189 -7.72 11.87 -20.34
N GLY A 190 -7.05 11.18 -19.43
CA GLY A 190 -6.03 10.21 -19.81
C GLY A 190 -6.61 8.80 -19.94
N PHE A 191 -6.02 7.98 -20.81
CA PHE A 191 -6.36 6.55 -20.94
C PHE A 191 -5.11 5.66 -20.95
N TYR A 192 -4.86 4.93 -22.04
CA TYR A 192 -3.66 4.11 -22.16
C TYR A 192 -2.40 4.97 -22.14
N SER A 193 -1.42 4.49 -21.37
CA SER A 193 -0.04 4.92 -21.44
C SER A 193 0.81 3.72 -21.86
N ARG A 194 1.80 3.93 -22.70
CA ARG A 194 2.81 2.91 -23.04
C ARG A 194 4.21 3.52 -22.97
N ILE A 195 5.15 2.79 -22.37
CA ILE A 195 6.52 3.24 -22.23
C ILE A 195 7.39 2.36 -23.11
N ASP A 196 8.20 2.99 -23.96
CA ASP A 196 9.13 2.25 -24.81
C ASP A 196 10.15 1.49 -23.93
N PRO A 197 10.23 0.16 -24.04
CA PRO A 197 11.09 -0.65 -23.17
C PRO A 197 12.58 -0.48 -23.46
N GLU A 198 12.96 0.02 -24.64
CA GLU A 198 14.35 0.34 -25.00
C GLU A 198 14.74 1.77 -24.65
N ASN A 199 13.77 2.69 -24.63
CA ASN A 199 14.00 4.09 -24.28
C ASN A 199 12.87 4.63 -23.39
N PRO A 200 13.00 4.54 -22.06
CA PRO A 200 11.96 4.93 -21.12
C PRO A 200 11.74 6.45 -21.04
N ASN A 201 12.41 7.26 -21.88
CA ASN A 201 12.06 8.66 -22.09
C ASN A 201 10.94 8.83 -23.13
N ILE A 202 10.63 7.82 -23.93
CA ILE A 202 9.54 7.85 -24.90
C ILE A 202 8.29 7.25 -24.25
N VAL A 203 7.30 8.12 -24.02
CA VAL A 203 5.99 7.73 -23.47
C VAL A 203 4.93 8.02 -24.51
N TYR A 204 4.10 7.04 -24.81
CA TYR A 204 2.87 7.22 -25.56
C TYR A 204 1.74 7.44 -24.56
N ALA A 205 0.96 8.49 -24.74
CA ALA A 205 -0.11 8.85 -23.82
C ALA A 205 -1.34 9.36 -24.58
N GLU A 206 -2.50 8.96 -24.09
CA GLU A 206 -3.78 9.21 -24.73
C GLU A 206 -4.58 10.37 -24.13
N SER A 207 -5.53 10.81 -24.95
CA SER A 207 -6.64 11.73 -24.68
C SER A 207 -7.89 11.25 -25.42
N GLN A 208 -9.04 11.86 -25.12
CA GLN A 208 -10.35 11.37 -25.55
C GLN A 208 -10.45 11.11 -27.04
N ASN A 209 -11.26 10.12 -27.41
CA ASN A 209 -11.57 9.78 -28.81
C ASN A 209 -10.32 9.43 -29.61
N GLY A 210 -9.40 8.66 -29.02
CA GLY A 210 -8.18 8.18 -29.65
C GLY A 210 -7.10 9.24 -29.88
N GLY A 211 -7.13 10.36 -29.16
CA GLY A 211 -6.07 11.37 -29.26
C GLY A 211 -4.75 10.84 -28.71
N LEU A 212 -3.80 10.48 -29.58
CA LEU A 212 -2.53 9.86 -29.20
C LEU A 212 -1.34 10.81 -29.36
N SER A 213 -0.53 10.94 -28.31
CA SER A 213 0.71 11.71 -28.33
C SER A 213 1.92 10.87 -27.95
N ARG A 214 3.07 11.17 -28.59
CA ARG A 214 4.40 10.75 -28.13
C ARG A 214 5.03 11.88 -27.33
N PHE A 215 5.32 11.61 -26.07
CA PHE A 215 5.89 12.51 -25.09
C PHE A 215 7.33 12.11 -24.78
N ASN A 216 8.23 13.10 -24.72
CA ASN A 216 9.61 12.91 -24.29
C ASN A 216 9.78 13.40 -22.85
N LEU A 217 10.09 12.49 -21.93
CA LEU A 217 10.22 12.80 -20.50
C LEU A 217 11.41 13.70 -20.16
N GLU A 218 12.48 13.66 -20.95
CA GLU A 218 13.68 14.45 -20.71
C GLU A 218 13.47 15.91 -21.13
N THR A 219 12.81 16.14 -22.27
CA THR A 219 12.62 17.48 -22.84
C THR A 219 11.26 18.10 -22.52
N GLY A 220 10.27 17.29 -22.14
CA GLY A 220 8.87 17.69 -22.01
C GLY A 220 8.16 17.91 -23.36
N GLU A 221 8.79 17.58 -24.48
CA GLU A 221 8.21 17.76 -25.81
C GLU A 221 7.08 16.76 -26.06
N ARG A 222 6.02 17.23 -26.71
CA ARG A 222 4.86 16.42 -27.06
C ARG A 222 4.53 16.57 -28.53
N ILE A 223 4.34 15.45 -29.21
CA ILE A 223 3.97 15.40 -30.63
C ILE A 223 2.74 14.52 -30.78
N SER A 224 1.69 15.04 -31.43
CA SER A 224 0.54 14.23 -31.82
C SER A 224 0.95 13.24 -32.91
N ILE A 225 0.62 11.97 -32.70
CA ILE A 225 0.95 10.87 -33.62
C ILE A 225 -0.28 10.00 -33.93
N ARG A 226 -1.49 10.46 -33.61
CA ARG A 226 -2.73 9.75 -33.95
C ARG A 226 -2.78 9.50 -35.47
N PRO A 227 -3.01 8.25 -35.93
CA PRO A 227 -3.15 7.96 -37.35
C PRO A 227 -4.45 8.55 -37.91
N GLU A 228 -4.42 8.85 -39.20
CA GLU A 228 -5.60 9.25 -39.97
C GLU A 228 -5.91 8.20 -41.03
N GLY A 229 -7.20 8.03 -41.31
CA GLY A 229 -7.67 7.16 -42.39
C GLY A 229 -7.54 7.81 -43.77
N ALA A 230 -8.12 7.17 -44.78
CA ALA A 230 -8.28 7.80 -46.09
C ALA A 230 -9.23 9.02 -46.00
N LEU A 231 -9.06 10.01 -46.89
CA LEU A 231 -9.79 11.29 -46.82
C LEU A 231 -11.33 11.16 -46.79
N ASP A 232 -11.87 10.16 -47.48
CA ASP A 232 -13.32 9.92 -47.58
C ASP A 232 -13.80 8.80 -46.62
N GLU A 233 -12.96 8.39 -45.68
CA GLU A 233 -13.25 7.34 -44.71
C GLU A 233 -13.45 7.92 -43.30
N ALA A 234 -14.54 7.51 -42.65
CA ALA A 234 -14.77 7.81 -41.25
C ALA A 234 -14.12 6.73 -40.38
N ILE A 235 -13.19 7.13 -39.51
CA ILE A 235 -12.59 6.27 -38.49
C ILE A 235 -13.31 6.52 -37.17
N VAL A 236 -13.80 5.43 -36.57
CA VAL A 236 -14.53 5.45 -35.31
C VAL A 236 -13.58 5.14 -34.17
N TRP A 237 -13.35 6.13 -33.31
CA TRP A 237 -12.50 5.99 -32.14
C TRP A 237 -13.35 5.79 -30.89
N HIS A 238 -12.97 4.83 -30.06
CA HIS A 238 -13.53 4.69 -28.73
C HIS A 238 -13.03 5.83 -27.80
N TRP A 239 -13.68 6.00 -26.65
CA TRP A 239 -13.30 7.01 -25.65
C TRP A 239 -11.87 6.77 -25.14
N ASP A 240 -11.60 5.55 -24.67
CA ASP A 240 -10.28 4.96 -24.42
C ASP A 240 -9.93 3.98 -25.54
N ALA A 241 -9.01 4.34 -26.43
CA ALA A 241 -8.71 3.55 -27.62
C ALA A 241 -7.55 2.59 -27.33
N PRO A 242 -7.63 1.28 -27.63
CA PRO A 242 -6.54 0.35 -27.31
C PRO A 242 -5.22 0.69 -27.99
N LEU A 243 -4.16 0.79 -27.19
CA LEU A 243 -2.77 0.99 -27.61
C LEU A 243 -1.89 -0.10 -27.01
N ILE A 244 -1.06 -0.75 -27.83
CA ILE A 244 -0.04 -1.70 -27.37
C ILE A 244 1.30 -1.46 -28.07
N ILE A 245 2.38 -1.75 -27.36
CA ILE A 245 3.72 -1.93 -27.96
C ILE A 245 3.89 -3.43 -28.19
N SER A 246 4.43 -3.82 -29.35
CA SER A 246 4.72 -5.23 -29.62
C SER A 246 5.74 -5.78 -28.63
N PRO A 247 5.49 -6.93 -27.95
CA PRO A 247 6.50 -7.57 -27.10
C PRO A 247 7.70 -8.10 -27.90
N HIS A 248 7.59 -8.17 -29.24
CA HIS A 248 8.64 -8.67 -30.14
C HIS A 248 9.46 -7.55 -30.79
N ASN A 249 8.94 -6.32 -30.81
CA ASN A 249 9.60 -5.17 -31.42
C ASN A 249 9.18 -3.86 -30.75
N ALA A 250 10.08 -3.26 -29.96
CA ALA A 250 9.83 -2.02 -29.23
C ALA A 250 9.50 -0.80 -30.12
N ALA A 251 9.89 -0.82 -31.39
CA ALA A 251 9.54 0.24 -32.34
C ALA A 251 8.13 0.06 -32.94
N ARG A 252 7.54 -1.13 -32.81
CA ARG A 252 6.21 -1.45 -33.34
C ARG A 252 5.13 -1.12 -32.32
N ILE A 253 4.21 -0.26 -32.71
CA ILE A 253 3.01 0.07 -31.93
C ILE A 253 1.75 -0.21 -32.75
N TYR A 254 0.73 -0.73 -32.08
CA TYR A 254 -0.60 -0.91 -32.64
C TYR A 254 -1.59 -0.01 -31.93
N PHE A 255 -2.49 0.60 -32.69
CA PHE A 255 -3.48 1.52 -32.15
C PHE A 255 -4.85 1.30 -32.81
N ALA A 256 -5.88 1.16 -32.00
CA ALA A 256 -7.16 0.62 -32.44
C ALA A 256 -8.29 1.65 -32.46
N ALA A 257 -9.00 1.66 -33.59
CA ALA A 257 -10.27 2.33 -33.83
C ALA A 257 -11.33 1.24 -34.14
N ASN A 258 -12.30 1.47 -35.03
CA ASN A 258 -13.01 0.36 -35.70
C ASN A 258 -12.08 -0.51 -36.57
N ARG A 259 -10.90 0.02 -36.90
CA ARG A 259 -9.80 -0.66 -37.59
C ARG A 259 -8.53 -0.59 -36.77
N LEU A 260 -7.64 -1.55 -36.98
CA LEU A 260 -6.32 -1.58 -36.38
C LEU A 260 -5.32 -0.85 -37.27
N PHE A 261 -4.55 0.06 -36.66
CA PHE A 261 -3.38 0.68 -37.26
C PHE A 261 -2.11 0.09 -36.66
N VAL A 262 -1.05 0.04 -37.45
CA VAL A 262 0.29 -0.32 -36.99
C VAL A 262 1.32 0.69 -37.50
N SER A 263 2.29 0.99 -36.65
CA SER A 263 3.49 1.75 -36.96
C SER A 263 4.69 0.90 -36.57
N ASP A 264 5.69 0.80 -37.45
CA ASP A 264 6.97 0.11 -37.19
C ASP A 264 8.09 1.11 -36.81
N ASP A 265 7.74 2.39 -36.61
CA ASP A 265 8.68 3.50 -36.40
C ASP A 265 8.23 4.45 -35.28
N ARG A 266 7.66 3.90 -34.21
CA ARG A 266 7.30 4.64 -32.98
C ARG A 266 6.27 5.76 -33.23
N GLY A 267 5.30 5.50 -34.10
CA GLY A 267 4.24 6.44 -34.49
C GLY A 267 4.65 7.50 -35.52
N GLY A 268 5.78 7.31 -36.22
CA GLY A 268 6.22 8.23 -37.28
C GLY A 268 5.40 8.09 -38.56
N SER A 269 5.01 6.86 -38.89
CA SER A 269 4.16 6.52 -40.02
C SER A 269 3.24 5.34 -39.66
N TRP A 270 2.08 5.29 -40.31
CA TRP A 270 1.02 4.32 -40.00
C TRP A 270 0.48 3.65 -41.26
N ARG A 271 0.05 2.40 -41.10
CA ARG A 271 -0.72 1.63 -42.09
C ARG A 271 -1.85 0.88 -41.41
N TYR A 272 -2.87 0.48 -42.19
CA TYR A 272 -3.86 -0.46 -41.70
C TYR A 272 -3.23 -1.84 -41.46
N ALA A 273 -3.62 -2.45 -40.34
CA ALA A 273 -3.35 -3.85 -39.97
C ALA A 273 -4.66 -4.64 -39.81
N SER A 274 -5.79 -4.10 -40.27
CA SER A 274 -7.05 -4.82 -40.36
C SER A 274 -8.07 -4.12 -41.28
N PRO A 275 -9.11 -4.84 -41.73
CA PRO A 275 -10.36 -4.21 -42.14
C PRO A 275 -11.12 -3.64 -40.93
N ASP A 276 -12.37 -3.19 -41.12
CA ASP A 276 -13.27 -2.92 -39.98
C ASP A 276 -13.54 -4.25 -39.26
N LEU A 277 -13.23 -4.31 -37.97
CA LEU A 277 -13.31 -5.54 -37.17
C LEU A 277 -14.64 -5.67 -36.40
N THR A 278 -15.51 -4.68 -36.47
CA THR A 278 -16.77 -4.59 -35.73
C THR A 278 -17.90 -5.39 -36.42
N LYS A 279 -19.06 -5.50 -35.76
CA LYS A 279 -20.28 -6.07 -36.37
C LYS A 279 -20.97 -5.09 -37.33
N GLY A 280 -20.59 -3.81 -37.32
CA GLY A 280 -21.20 -2.78 -38.15
C GLY A 280 -22.68 -2.54 -37.80
N ILE A 281 -23.05 -2.69 -36.53
CA ILE A 281 -24.45 -2.53 -36.11
C ILE A 281 -24.81 -1.04 -36.07
N ASP A 282 -25.89 -0.67 -36.75
CA ASP A 282 -26.46 0.67 -36.63
C ASP A 282 -27.20 0.84 -35.31
N ARG A 283 -26.57 1.52 -34.34
CA ARG A 283 -27.17 1.81 -33.02
C ARG A 283 -28.53 2.50 -33.11
N ASN A 284 -28.81 3.23 -34.18
CA ASN A 284 -30.08 3.96 -34.33
C ASN A 284 -31.28 3.05 -34.60
N GLN A 285 -31.04 1.77 -34.90
CA GLN A 285 -32.08 0.76 -35.10
C GLN A 285 -32.33 -0.07 -33.84
N LEU A 286 -31.49 0.07 -32.81
CA LEU A 286 -31.62 -0.68 -31.58
C LEU A 286 -32.74 -0.12 -30.70
N PRO A 287 -33.59 -0.99 -30.12
CA PRO A 287 -34.58 -0.55 -29.16
C PRO A 287 -33.92 -0.19 -27.84
N MET A 288 -34.20 1.01 -27.34
CA MET A 288 -33.83 1.48 -26.00
C MET A 288 -35.11 1.80 -25.24
N MET A 289 -35.22 1.39 -23.98
CA MET A 289 -36.47 1.56 -23.20
C MET A 289 -37.72 1.01 -23.93
N GLY A 290 -37.58 -0.14 -24.58
CA GLY A 290 -38.68 -0.85 -25.26
C GLY A 290 -39.09 -0.29 -26.63
N ARG A 291 -38.37 0.69 -27.20
CA ARG A 291 -38.67 1.24 -28.54
C ARG A 291 -37.45 1.80 -29.26
N VAL A 292 -37.54 1.94 -30.58
CA VAL A 292 -36.55 2.71 -31.35
C VAL A 292 -36.92 4.20 -31.28
N TRP A 293 -35.97 5.04 -30.89
CA TRP A 293 -36.19 6.47 -30.72
C TRP A 293 -35.94 7.23 -32.03
N GLY A 294 -36.80 8.21 -32.34
CA GLY A 294 -36.63 9.09 -33.51
C GLY A 294 -35.42 10.02 -33.37
N VAL A 295 -35.00 10.65 -34.48
CA VAL A 295 -33.84 11.57 -34.49
C VAL A 295 -33.98 12.77 -33.55
N ASP A 296 -35.21 13.25 -33.36
CA ASP A 296 -35.54 14.40 -32.50
C ASP A 296 -35.79 14.01 -31.03
N ALA A 297 -35.53 12.76 -30.66
CA ALA A 297 -35.71 12.32 -29.29
C ALA A 297 -34.79 13.10 -28.35
N VAL A 298 -35.32 13.46 -27.18
CA VAL A 298 -34.57 14.25 -26.18
C VAL A 298 -33.25 13.54 -25.86
N SER A 299 -32.14 14.25 -26.07
CA SER A 299 -30.77 13.79 -25.79
C SER A 299 -30.30 12.49 -26.45
N LYS A 300 -30.95 12.03 -27.53
CA LYS A 300 -30.52 10.83 -28.28
C LYS A 300 -29.05 10.85 -28.76
N ASN A 301 -28.57 12.02 -29.19
CA ASN A 301 -27.24 12.22 -29.77
C ASN A 301 -26.36 13.14 -28.92
N ARG A 302 -26.66 13.27 -27.63
CA ARG A 302 -25.86 14.06 -26.69
C ARG A 302 -24.97 13.10 -25.90
N SER A 303 -23.68 13.41 -25.82
CA SER A 303 -22.73 12.75 -24.91
C SER A 303 -22.63 11.22 -25.03
N THR A 304 -22.70 10.70 -26.26
CA THR A 304 -22.50 9.27 -26.55
C THR A 304 -21.17 9.04 -27.25
N SER A 305 -20.33 8.15 -26.73
CA SER A 305 -19.25 7.55 -27.51
C SER A 305 -19.83 6.91 -28.77
N VAL A 306 -19.11 7.00 -29.88
CA VAL A 306 -19.54 6.35 -31.12
C VAL A 306 -19.35 4.84 -30.94
N TRP A 307 -20.42 4.08 -31.13
CA TRP A 307 -20.44 2.62 -30.96
C TRP A 307 -19.96 1.92 -32.23
N GLY A 308 -19.26 0.79 -32.09
CA GLY A 308 -18.61 0.08 -33.18
C GLY A 308 -17.13 0.45 -33.25
N ALA A 309 -16.38 0.10 -32.21
CA ALA A 309 -14.93 0.27 -32.12
C ALA A 309 -14.26 -0.95 -31.47
N ILE A 310 -12.99 -1.17 -31.76
CA ILE A 310 -12.14 -2.08 -31.01
C ILE A 310 -11.84 -1.43 -29.65
N VAL A 311 -12.04 -2.17 -28.58
CA VAL A 311 -11.92 -1.71 -27.18
C VAL A 311 -11.01 -2.59 -26.32
N SER A 312 -10.57 -3.72 -26.86
CA SER A 312 -9.50 -4.54 -26.29
C SER A 312 -8.59 -5.06 -27.40
N LEU A 313 -7.28 -5.05 -27.17
CA LEU A 313 -6.28 -5.44 -28.16
C LEU A 313 -5.07 -6.07 -27.46
N ALA A 314 -4.58 -7.19 -27.98
CA ALA A 314 -3.36 -7.82 -27.51
C ALA A 314 -2.57 -8.50 -28.64
N GLU A 315 -1.26 -8.58 -28.47
CA GLU A 315 -0.36 -9.44 -29.23
C GLU A 315 0.20 -10.52 -28.31
N SER A 316 0.28 -11.77 -28.78
CA SER A 316 0.82 -12.87 -27.98
C SER A 316 2.27 -12.59 -27.58
N PRO A 317 2.65 -12.77 -26.30
CA PRO A 317 4.05 -12.68 -25.89
C PRO A 317 4.90 -13.84 -26.43
N LEU A 318 4.28 -14.92 -26.92
CA LEU A 318 4.95 -16.13 -27.37
C LEU A 318 5.10 -16.23 -28.90
N GLN A 319 4.26 -15.53 -29.65
CA GLN A 319 4.25 -15.60 -31.11
C GLN A 319 4.03 -14.21 -31.73
N GLU A 320 5.04 -13.71 -32.44
CA GLU A 320 4.93 -12.46 -33.19
C GLU A 320 3.84 -12.55 -34.26
N GLY A 321 3.02 -11.50 -34.37
CA GLY A 321 1.94 -11.41 -35.35
C GLY A 321 0.68 -12.20 -34.98
N LEU A 322 0.64 -12.90 -33.84
CA LEU A 322 -0.59 -13.46 -33.29
C LEU A 322 -1.34 -12.37 -32.51
N LEU A 323 -2.38 -11.82 -33.12
CA LEU A 323 -3.15 -10.68 -32.63
C LEU A 323 -4.58 -11.06 -32.27
N PHE A 324 -5.10 -10.41 -31.22
CA PHE A 324 -6.47 -10.57 -30.75
C PHE A 324 -7.13 -9.21 -30.58
N ALA A 325 -8.36 -9.05 -31.06
CA ALA A 325 -9.13 -7.83 -30.93
C ALA A 325 -10.56 -8.11 -30.44
N GLY A 326 -11.06 -7.27 -29.54
CA GLY A 326 -12.41 -7.30 -29.02
C GLY A 326 -13.10 -5.96 -29.19
N THR A 327 -14.41 -5.96 -29.46
CA THR A 327 -15.16 -4.75 -29.80
C THR A 327 -16.26 -4.42 -28.79
N ASP A 328 -16.69 -3.17 -28.76
CA ASP A 328 -17.80 -2.69 -27.93
C ASP A 328 -19.17 -3.23 -28.37
N ASP A 329 -19.25 -3.83 -29.56
CA ASP A 329 -20.41 -4.55 -30.10
C ASP A 329 -20.28 -6.09 -30.00
N GLY A 330 -19.29 -6.59 -29.26
CA GLY A 330 -19.17 -8.00 -28.86
C GLY A 330 -18.61 -8.94 -29.92
N MET A 331 -17.80 -8.43 -30.85
CA MET A 331 -17.00 -9.24 -31.76
C MET A 331 -15.65 -9.57 -31.12
N ILE A 332 -15.21 -10.82 -31.24
CA ILE A 332 -13.81 -11.21 -31.03
C ILE A 332 -13.21 -11.56 -32.39
N GLN A 333 -11.98 -11.13 -32.65
CA GLN A 333 -11.27 -11.38 -33.91
C GLN A 333 -9.85 -11.83 -33.61
N ILE A 334 -9.35 -12.80 -34.39
CA ILE A 334 -8.01 -13.36 -34.22
C ILE A 334 -7.28 -13.33 -35.56
N SER A 335 -6.04 -12.85 -35.56
CA SER A 335 -5.12 -12.90 -36.69
C SER A 335 -3.86 -13.67 -36.29
N GLU A 336 -3.41 -14.58 -37.14
CA GLU A 336 -2.21 -15.40 -36.92
C GLU A 336 -1.03 -14.95 -37.81
N ASP A 337 -1.20 -13.86 -38.56
CA ASP A 337 -0.30 -13.41 -39.63
C ASP A 337 -0.02 -11.89 -39.61
N GLY A 338 -0.05 -11.27 -38.43
CA GLY A 338 0.34 -9.87 -38.26
C GLY A 338 -0.71 -8.87 -38.74
N GLY A 339 -1.98 -9.29 -38.83
CA GLY A 339 -3.12 -8.47 -39.18
C GLY A 339 -3.56 -8.56 -40.66
N ASP A 340 -2.90 -9.40 -41.47
CA ASP A 340 -3.24 -9.55 -42.89
C ASP A 340 -4.59 -10.28 -43.06
N ASN A 341 -4.87 -11.30 -42.25
CA ASN A 341 -6.13 -12.02 -42.22
C ASN A 341 -6.70 -12.11 -40.78
N TRP A 342 -8.01 -11.96 -40.65
CA TRP A 342 -8.73 -12.00 -39.37
C TRP A 342 -9.89 -13.00 -39.42
N ARG A 343 -9.97 -13.86 -38.41
CA ARG A 343 -11.09 -14.79 -38.21
C ARG A 343 -12.09 -14.23 -37.20
N PRO A 344 -13.35 -13.98 -37.59
CA PRO A 344 -14.36 -13.44 -36.69
C PRO A 344 -15.01 -14.52 -35.82
N ILE A 345 -15.29 -14.15 -34.57
CA ILE A 345 -16.03 -14.92 -33.57
C ILE A 345 -17.15 -14.00 -33.04
N PRO A 346 -18.36 -14.06 -33.64
CA PRO A 346 -19.45 -13.14 -33.31
C PRO A 346 -20.22 -13.50 -32.04
N SER A 347 -20.04 -14.72 -31.53
CA SER A 347 -20.66 -15.22 -30.30
C SER A 347 -19.82 -16.37 -29.74
N ILE A 348 -19.65 -16.39 -28.41
CA ILE A 348 -19.04 -17.51 -27.68
C ILE A 348 -20.09 -18.43 -27.03
N GLY A 349 -21.38 -18.05 -27.10
CA GLY A 349 -22.44 -18.75 -26.38
C GLY A 349 -22.32 -18.61 -24.87
N LEU A 350 -22.54 -19.71 -24.13
CA LEU A 350 -22.33 -19.81 -22.66
C LEU A 350 -23.09 -18.78 -21.81
N GLY A 351 -24.17 -18.20 -22.33
CA GLY A 351 -24.98 -17.22 -21.63
C GLY A 351 -24.41 -15.80 -21.64
N VAL A 352 -23.35 -15.53 -22.43
CA VAL A 352 -22.86 -14.18 -22.73
C VAL A 352 -23.65 -13.64 -23.93
N PRO A 353 -24.38 -12.52 -23.80
CA PRO A 353 -25.10 -11.93 -24.92
C PRO A 353 -24.16 -11.49 -26.05
N ASP A 354 -24.59 -11.63 -27.30
CA ASP A 354 -23.72 -11.39 -28.46
C ASP A 354 -23.22 -9.94 -28.54
N THR A 355 -23.94 -8.95 -28.01
CA THR A 355 -23.53 -7.53 -28.06
C THR A 355 -22.82 -7.07 -26.79
N THR A 356 -22.24 -7.99 -26.02
CA THR A 356 -21.58 -7.65 -24.75
C THR A 356 -20.23 -7.00 -25.02
N PHE A 357 -19.90 -5.93 -24.28
CA PHE A 357 -18.64 -5.21 -24.40
C PHE A 357 -17.47 -6.12 -24.01
N VAL A 358 -16.50 -6.32 -24.92
CA VAL A 358 -15.30 -7.13 -24.63
C VAL A 358 -14.28 -6.25 -23.91
N THR A 359 -14.25 -6.27 -22.58
CA THR A 359 -13.45 -5.31 -21.80
C THR A 359 -11.95 -5.56 -21.90
N ASP A 360 -11.56 -6.83 -21.99
CA ASP A 360 -10.15 -7.22 -21.98
C ASP A 360 -9.95 -8.56 -22.71
N ILE A 361 -8.81 -8.69 -23.39
CA ILE A 361 -8.36 -9.92 -24.03
C ILE A 361 -6.89 -10.14 -23.69
N GLN A 362 -6.61 -11.26 -23.04
CA GLN A 362 -5.28 -11.59 -22.54
C GLN A 362 -4.82 -12.93 -23.15
N PRO A 363 -3.90 -12.93 -24.14
CA PRO A 363 -3.24 -14.14 -24.57
C PRO A 363 -2.33 -14.68 -23.46
N SER A 364 -2.19 -16.00 -23.41
CA SER A 364 -1.41 -16.67 -22.37
C SER A 364 0.09 -16.38 -22.49
N TRP A 365 0.75 -16.31 -21.33
CA TRP A 365 2.20 -16.27 -21.19
C TRP A 365 2.86 -17.65 -21.35
N HIS A 366 2.07 -18.73 -21.35
CA HIS A 366 2.57 -20.10 -21.26
C HIS A 366 2.18 -20.98 -22.47
N ASP A 367 1.11 -20.64 -23.19
CA ASP A 367 0.65 -21.40 -24.37
C ASP A 367 0.11 -20.47 -25.47
N PRO A 368 0.68 -20.44 -26.68
CA PRO A 368 0.20 -19.57 -27.76
C PRO A 368 -1.25 -19.85 -28.17
N ASN A 369 -1.81 -21.03 -27.88
CA ASN A 369 -3.20 -21.35 -28.22
C ASN A 369 -4.22 -20.88 -27.16
N THR A 370 -3.74 -20.47 -25.99
CA THR A 370 -4.59 -20.10 -24.86
C THR A 370 -4.84 -18.60 -24.82
N VAL A 371 -6.11 -18.22 -24.66
CA VAL A 371 -6.55 -16.83 -24.55
C VAL A 371 -7.70 -16.71 -23.55
N TYR A 372 -7.66 -15.65 -22.74
CA TYR A 372 -8.68 -15.28 -21.78
C TYR A 372 -9.40 -14.02 -22.23
N VAL A 373 -10.70 -13.93 -21.97
CA VAL A 373 -11.53 -12.77 -22.36
C VAL A 373 -12.48 -12.41 -21.23
N ALA A 374 -12.50 -11.13 -20.87
CA ALA A 374 -13.44 -10.54 -19.93
C ALA A 374 -14.53 -9.75 -20.66
N PHE A 375 -15.73 -9.69 -20.07
CA PHE A 375 -16.88 -9.02 -20.66
C PHE A 375 -17.65 -8.15 -19.68
N ASP A 376 -18.27 -7.10 -20.20
CA ASP A 376 -19.12 -6.18 -19.46
C ASP A 376 -20.47 -5.94 -20.15
N ASN A 377 -21.55 -6.30 -19.43
CA ASN A 377 -22.92 -6.11 -19.88
C ASN A 377 -23.74 -5.17 -18.98
N HIS A 378 -23.12 -4.43 -18.05
CA HIS A 378 -23.85 -3.65 -17.04
C HIS A 378 -24.74 -2.57 -17.67
N LYS A 379 -24.37 -2.03 -18.83
CA LYS A 379 -25.15 -1.03 -19.57
C LYS A 379 -26.50 -1.58 -20.06
N ALA A 380 -26.64 -2.90 -20.17
CA ALA A 380 -27.88 -3.59 -20.48
C ALA A 380 -28.68 -4.01 -19.22
N GLY A 381 -28.20 -3.65 -18.02
CA GLY A 381 -28.78 -4.05 -16.74
C GLY A 381 -28.37 -5.45 -16.25
N ASP A 382 -27.35 -6.04 -16.87
CA ASP A 382 -26.80 -7.35 -16.50
C ASP A 382 -25.45 -7.17 -15.81
N TYR A 383 -25.42 -7.41 -14.49
CA TYR A 383 -24.26 -7.13 -13.64
C TYR A 383 -23.41 -8.38 -13.34
N ARG A 384 -23.64 -9.50 -14.04
CA ARG A 384 -22.91 -10.76 -13.79
C ARG A 384 -21.46 -10.66 -14.26
N PRO A 385 -20.50 -11.27 -13.53
CA PRO A 385 -19.14 -11.43 -14.02
C PRO A 385 -19.10 -12.43 -15.17
N TYR A 386 -18.31 -12.12 -16.19
CA TYR A 386 -18.10 -12.99 -17.33
C TYR A 386 -16.61 -13.04 -17.68
N ILE A 387 -16.04 -14.25 -17.55
CA ILE A 387 -14.67 -14.55 -17.97
C ILE A 387 -14.72 -15.85 -18.77
N ALA A 388 -14.16 -15.84 -19.98
CA ALA A 388 -14.07 -17.03 -20.82
C ALA A 388 -12.62 -17.36 -21.12
N LYS A 389 -12.32 -18.65 -21.20
CA LYS A 389 -11.03 -19.22 -21.61
C LYS A 389 -11.23 -20.03 -22.88
N SER A 390 -10.25 -19.95 -23.77
CA SER A 390 -10.07 -20.86 -24.89
C SER A 390 -8.65 -21.42 -24.83
N THR A 391 -8.46 -22.68 -25.20
CA THR A 391 -7.14 -23.32 -25.37
C THR A 391 -6.86 -23.78 -26.81
N ASP A 392 -7.67 -23.33 -27.77
CA ASP A 392 -7.59 -23.72 -29.19
C ASP A 392 -7.77 -22.53 -30.15
N LEU A 393 -7.22 -21.37 -29.75
CA LEU A 393 -7.32 -20.11 -30.49
C LEU A 393 -8.77 -19.66 -30.74
N GLY A 394 -9.65 -19.82 -29.78
CA GLY A 394 -11.02 -19.31 -29.80
C GLY A 394 -11.96 -20.14 -30.66
N ALA A 395 -11.60 -21.39 -30.99
CA ALA A 395 -12.50 -22.32 -31.66
C ALA A 395 -13.54 -22.89 -30.69
N THR A 396 -13.17 -23.13 -29.44
CA THR A 396 -14.05 -23.49 -28.33
C THR A 396 -13.77 -22.64 -27.10
N TRP A 397 -14.79 -22.46 -26.27
CA TRP A 397 -14.74 -21.60 -25.08
C TRP A 397 -15.33 -22.31 -23.88
N GLU A 398 -14.82 -21.97 -22.70
CA GLU A 398 -15.39 -22.31 -21.40
C GLU A 398 -15.46 -21.06 -20.51
N VAL A 399 -16.46 -21.01 -19.62
CA VAL A 399 -16.58 -19.92 -18.64
C VAL A 399 -15.82 -20.27 -17.37
N ILE A 400 -15.05 -19.32 -16.85
CA ILE A 400 -14.16 -19.53 -15.71
C ILE A 400 -14.42 -18.56 -14.54
N GLN A 401 -15.56 -17.84 -14.51
CA GLN A 401 -15.90 -16.97 -13.38
C GLN A 401 -16.31 -17.72 -12.10
N ASN A 402 -16.79 -18.98 -12.23
CA ASN A 402 -17.21 -19.89 -11.15
C ASN A 402 -17.84 -19.23 -9.90
N ASP A 403 -17.07 -19.04 -8.83
CA ASP A 403 -17.48 -18.56 -7.50
C ASP A 403 -17.23 -17.06 -7.27
N LEU A 404 -16.90 -16.29 -8.31
CA LEU A 404 -16.96 -14.83 -8.25
C LEU A 404 -18.36 -14.36 -7.84
N PRO A 405 -18.48 -13.18 -7.17
CA PRO A 405 -19.77 -12.66 -6.74
C PRO A 405 -20.80 -12.56 -7.88
N GLU A 406 -22.06 -12.87 -7.60
CA GLU A 406 -23.15 -12.85 -8.60
C GLU A 406 -23.30 -11.49 -9.31
N ARG A 407 -22.89 -10.41 -8.63
CA ARG A 407 -22.84 -9.05 -9.16
C ARG A 407 -21.42 -8.51 -9.05
N GLY A 408 -20.95 -7.88 -10.13
CA GLY A 408 -19.65 -7.25 -10.21
C GLY A 408 -19.01 -7.61 -11.54
N THR A 409 -19.23 -6.75 -12.55
CA THR A 409 -18.60 -6.86 -13.86
C THR A 409 -17.09 -7.03 -13.73
N VAL A 410 -16.48 -7.77 -14.66
CA VAL A 410 -15.02 -7.90 -14.79
C VAL A 410 -14.52 -6.88 -15.82
N TYR A 411 -13.53 -6.09 -15.44
CA TYR A 411 -12.91 -5.08 -16.30
C TYR A 411 -11.58 -5.54 -16.92
N THR A 412 -10.82 -6.34 -16.18
CA THR A 412 -9.51 -6.83 -16.64
C THR A 412 -9.24 -8.26 -16.14
N ILE A 413 -8.51 -9.03 -16.93
CA ILE A 413 -8.06 -10.40 -16.62
C ILE A 413 -6.57 -10.54 -16.95
N LEU A 414 -5.78 -11.06 -16.01
CA LEU A 414 -4.36 -11.31 -16.20
C LEU A 414 -4.01 -12.76 -15.87
N GLU A 415 -3.07 -13.32 -16.61
CA GLU A 415 -2.37 -14.56 -16.26
C GLU A 415 -0.97 -14.23 -15.78
N ASP A 416 -0.54 -14.82 -14.66
CA ASP A 416 0.80 -14.63 -14.12
C ASP A 416 1.86 -15.11 -15.13
N TYR A 417 2.87 -14.28 -15.39
CA TYR A 417 3.89 -14.54 -16.40
C TYR A 417 4.92 -15.61 -16.00
N LYS A 418 4.95 -16.07 -14.74
CA LYS A 418 5.85 -17.15 -14.27
C LYS A 418 5.12 -18.44 -13.95
N GLN A 419 3.85 -18.38 -13.54
CA GLN A 419 3.07 -19.52 -13.10
C GLN A 419 1.79 -19.68 -13.91
N PRO A 420 1.63 -20.76 -14.69
CA PRO A 420 0.36 -21.03 -15.37
C PRO A 420 -0.75 -21.23 -14.34
N ASP A 421 -1.98 -20.96 -14.76
CA ASP A 421 -3.21 -21.11 -13.97
C ASP A 421 -3.33 -20.19 -12.73
N LEU A 422 -2.31 -19.37 -12.42
CA LEU A 422 -2.45 -18.24 -11.51
C LEU A 422 -3.03 -17.04 -12.28
N LEU A 423 -4.31 -16.76 -12.04
CA LEU A 423 -5.07 -15.71 -12.73
C LEU A 423 -5.47 -14.59 -11.77
N PHE A 424 -5.64 -13.38 -12.29
CA PHE A 424 -6.13 -12.21 -11.55
C PHE A 424 -7.27 -11.54 -12.30
N ALA A 425 -8.33 -11.15 -11.60
CA ALA A 425 -9.48 -10.46 -12.17
C ALA A 425 -9.75 -9.14 -11.43
N GLY A 426 -9.78 -8.03 -12.17
CA GLY A 426 -10.23 -6.73 -11.67
C GLY A 426 -11.73 -6.56 -11.92
N THR A 427 -12.49 -6.22 -10.88
CA THR A 427 -13.96 -6.16 -10.92
C THR A 427 -14.51 -4.84 -10.39
N GLU A 428 -15.82 -4.64 -10.49
CA GLU A 428 -16.54 -3.50 -9.89
C GLU A 428 -16.31 -3.32 -8.38
N PHE A 429 -16.06 -4.41 -7.65
CA PHE A 429 -16.01 -4.38 -6.18
C PHE A 429 -14.65 -4.79 -5.58
N GLY A 430 -13.63 -5.03 -6.40
CA GLY A 430 -12.29 -5.36 -5.94
C GLY A 430 -11.50 -6.19 -6.95
N ALA A 431 -10.35 -6.70 -6.50
CA ALA A 431 -9.53 -7.64 -7.26
C ALA A 431 -9.63 -9.05 -6.67
N TYR A 432 -9.55 -10.06 -7.53
CA TYR A 432 -9.61 -11.47 -7.17
C TYR A 432 -8.44 -12.21 -7.82
N PHE A 433 -8.01 -13.33 -7.23
CA PHE A 433 -7.04 -14.24 -7.82
C PHE A 433 -7.53 -15.68 -7.78
N SER A 434 -7.05 -16.50 -8.70
CA SER A 434 -7.30 -17.93 -8.78
C SER A 434 -5.97 -18.66 -8.90
N ASN A 435 -5.78 -19.75 -8.17
CA ASN A 435 -4.58 -20.60 -8.26
C ASN A 435 -4.79 -21.89 -9.08
N ASP A 436 -5.96 -22.06 -9.70
CA ASP A 436 -6.40 -23.29 -10.38
C ASP A 436 -7.03 -23.03 -11.75
N GLY A 437 -6.64 -21.95 -12.43
CA GLY A 437 -7.04 -21.65 -13.81
C GLY A 437 -8.47 -21.11 -13.93
N GLY A 438 -9.00 -20.57 -12.84
CA GLY A 438 -10.33 -20.00 -12.71
C GLY A 438 -11.34 -20.96 -12.10
N GLY A 439 -10.91 -22.11 -11.57
CA GLY A 439 -11.77 -23.07 -10.87
C GLY A 439 -12.37 -22.50 -9.58
N SER A 440 -11.57 -21.73 -8.82
CA SER A 440 -11.99 -21.00 -7.63
C SER A 440 -11.28 -19.65 -7.50
N TRP A 441 -12.03 -18.63 -7.07
CA TRP A 441 -11.57 -17.25 -6.95
C TRP A 441 -11.57 -16.79 -5.49
N SER A 442 -10.45 -16.21 -5.07
CA SER A 442 -10.26 -15.60 -3.75
C SER A 442 -10.10 -14.09 -3.89
N GLU A 443 -10.78 -13.33 -3.04
CA GLU A 443 -10.62 -11.87 -3.00
C GLU A 443 -9.19 -11.49 -2.58
N LEU A 444 -8.57 -10.56 -3.30
CA LEU A 444 -7.29 -9.95 -2.96
C LEU A 444 -7.50 -8.83 -1.93
N GLY A 445 -7.98 -9.19 -0.74
CA GLY A 445 -8.32 -8.26 0.36
C GLY A 445 -7.12 -7.67 1.13
N ALA A 446 -5.96 -7.52 0.49
CA ALA A 446 -4.69 -7.13 1.13
C ALA A 446 -4.56 -5.61 1.38
N GLY A 447 -5.60 -4.98 1.93
CA GLY A 447 -5.68 -3.54 2.16
C GLY A 447 -6.33 -2.73 1.03
N LEU A 448 -6.75 -3.41 -0.04
CA LEU A 448 -7.60 -2.85 -1.09
C LEU A 448 -9.05 -2.74 -0.56
N PRO A 449 -9.67 -1.55 -0.55
CA PRO A 449 -11.08 -1.41 -0.16
C PRO A 449 -12.00 -1.93 -1.27
N THR A 450 -13.29 -2.06 -0.99
CA THR A 450 -14.31 -2.26 -2.03
C THR A 450 -14.26 -1.08 -3.01
N ILE A 451 -13.72 -1.29 -4.20
CA ILE A 451 -13.50 -0.27 -5.21
C ILE A 451 -13.45 -0.91 -6.61
N GLN A 452 -13.83 -0.15 -7.63
CA GLN A 452 -13.68 -0.58 -9.02
C GLN A 452 -12.20 -0.68 -9.38
N VAL A 453 -11.78 -1.88 -9.77
CA VAL A 453 -10.44 -2.17 -10.31
C VAL A 453 -10.54 -2.25 -11.82
N ARG A 454 -10.03 -1.24 -12.51
CA ARG A 454 -10.18 -1.08 -13.96
C ARG A 454 -9.13 -1.81 -14.77
N ASP A 455 -7.92 -1.86 -14.25
CA ASP A 455 -6.76 -2.38 -14.98
C ASP A 455 -5.67 -2.84 -14.00
N MET A 456 -4.82 -3.75 -14.45
CA MET A 456 -3.70 -4.28 -13.67
C MET A 456 -2.52 -4.55 -14.61
N VAL A 457 -1.29 -4.47 -14.09
CA VAL A 457 -0.09 -4.82 -14.85
C VAL A 457 0.99 -5.38 -13.93
N PHE A 458 1.78 -6.33 -14.45
CA PHE A 458 2.94 -6.84 -13.73
C PHE A 458 4.19 -5.98 -13.96
N GLN A 459 4.91 -5.67 -12.89
CA GLN A 459 6.30 -5.23 -12.98
C GLN A 459 7.21 -6.45 -12.86
N THR A 460 7.81 -6.87 -13.97
CA THR A 460 8.44 -8.19 -14.09
C THR A 460 9.82 -8.32 -13.45
N GLN A 461 10.49 -7.20 -13.16
CA GLN A 461 11.81 -7.18 -12.50
C GLN A 461 11.69 -7.26 -10.97
N HIS A 462 10.60 -6.73 -10.41
CA HIS A 462 10.34 -6.68 -8.98
C HIS A 462 9.32 -7.72 -8.50
N ASP A 463 8.65 -8.42 -9.43
CA ASP A 463 7.55 -9.34 -9.11
C ASP A 463 6.38 -8.63 -8.37
N ASP A 464 6.08 -7.41 -8.80
CA ASP A 464 4.96 -6.61 -8.28
C ASP A 464 3.74 -6.71 -9.22
N LEU A 465 2.54 -6.68 -8.64
CA LEU A 465 1.29 -6.42 -9.36
C LEU A 465 0.81 -5.00 -9.05
N VAL A 466 0.74 -4.15 -10.07
CA VAL A 466 0.22 -2.78 -9.95
C VAL A 466 -1.24 -2.74 -10.36
N ILE A 467 -2.07 -2.14 -9.52
CA ILE A 467 -3.54 -2.17 -9.62
C ILE A 467 -4.05 -0.74 -9.80
N ALA A 468 -4.77 -0.49 -10.89
CA ALA A 468 -5.47 0.77 -11.17
C ALA A 468 -6.88 0.75 -10.59
N THR A 469 -7.19 1.72 -9.74
CA THR A 469 -8.54 1.86 -9.18
C THR A 469 -9.23 3.10 -9.72
N PHE A 470 -10.54 3.03 -9.81
CA PHE A 470 -11.38 4.17 -10.19
C PHE A 470 -11.84 4.94 -8.95
N GLY A 471 -10.92 5.68 -8.32
CA GLY A 471 -11.23 6.59 -7.20
C GLY A 471 -10.35 6.43 -5.97
N ARG A 472 -9.31 5.59 -6.01
CA ARG A 472 -8.32 5.41 -4.92
C ARG A 472 -6.87 5.35 -5.40
N GLY A 473 -6.59 5.84 -6.62
CA GLY A 473 -5.25 5.83 -7.19
C GLY A 473 -4.73 4.44 -7.52
N PHE A 474 -3.43 4.23 -7.37
CA PHE A 474 -2.76 2.95 -7.59
C PHE A 474 -2.48 2.20 -6.28
N TYR A 475 -2.53 0.88 -6.34
CA TYR A 475 -2.00 -0.01 -5.32
C TYR A 475 -0.89 -0.87 -5.93
N VAL A 476 0.15 -1.15 -5.15
CA VAL A 476 1.23 -2.07 -5.53
C VAL A 476 1.17 -3.27 -4.59
N PHE A 477 1.00 -4.46 -5.15
CA PHE A 477 1.03 -5.71 -4.41
C PHE A 477 2.39 -6.39 -4.59
N ASP A 478 3.20 -6.33 -3.53
CA ASP A 478 4.60 -6.80 -3.44
C ASP A 478 4.72 -8.23 -2.86
N GLY A 479 3.79 -9.10 -3.25
CA GLY A 479 3.62 -10.43 -2.65
C GLY A 479 3.26 -11.53 -3.64
N LEU A 480 3.60 -11.39 -4.93
CA LEU A 480 3.28 -12.42 -5.94
C LEU A 480 3.93 -13.76 -5.64
N GLU A 481 5.14 -13.76 -5.09
CA GLU A 481 5.85 -14.98 -4.70
C GLU A 481 5.09 -15.81 -3.66
N GLN A 482 4.30 -15.15 -2.79
CA GLN A 482 3.44 -15.86 -1.84
C GLN A 482 2.31 -16.59 -2.56
N LEU A 483 1.68 -15.97 -3.56
CA LEU A 483 0.57 -16.58 -4.30
C LEU A 483 1.05 -17.72 -5.20
N ARG A 484 2.22 -17.54 -5.83
CA ARG A 484 2.91 -18.58 -6.61
C ARG A 484 3.29 -19.80 -5.76
N ALA A 485 3.76 -19.55 -4.53
CA ALA A 485 4.14 -20.62 -3.61
C ALA A 485 2.97 -21.45 -3.07
N MET A 486 1.72 -20.94 -3.06
CA MET A 486 0.54 -21.65 -2.54
C MET A 486 0.04 -22.78 -3.47
N THR A 487 0.92 -23.70 -3.85
CA THR A 487 0.53 -24.92 -4.56
C THR A 487 -0.26 -25.85 -3.63
N PRO A 488 -1.09 -26.78 -4.16
CA PRO A 488 -1.79 -27.77 -3.35
C PRO A 488 -0.86 -28.57 -2.42
N ASP A 489 0.33 -28.94 -2.90
CA ASP A 489 1.32 -29.67 -2.11
C ASP A 489 1.88 -28.81 -0.96
N PHE A 490 2.15 -27.52 -1.22
CA PHE A 490 2.64 -26.61 -0.19
C PHE A 490 1.58 -26.35 0.89
N MET A 491 0.32 -26.17 0.49
CA MET A 491 -0.80 -26.01 1.43
C MET A 491 -1.15 -27.30 2.19
N ALA A 492 -0.87 -28.48 1.62
CA ALA A 492 -1.05 -29.76 2.31
C ALA A 492 0.03 -30.02 3.39
N SER A 493 1.20 -29.40 3.27
CA SER A 493 2.29 -29.51 4.24
C SER A 493 1.93 -28.91 5.60
N GLU A 494 2.72 -29.18 6.65
CA GLU A 494 2.53 -28.50 7.95
C GLU A 494 2.78 -26.98 7.85
N GLY A 495 3.69 -26.59 6.97
CA GLY A 495 4.06 -25.22 6.66
C GLY A 495 5.48 -25.12 6.10
N GLY A 496 5.91 -23.90 5.83
CA GLY A 496 7.24 -23.63 5.29
C GLY A 496 7.44 -22.16 4.93
N LEU A 497 8.68 -21.81 4.59
CA LEU A 497 9.01 -20.49 4.05
C LEU A 497 8.46 -20.33 2.63
N VAL A 498 7.94 -19.14 2.35
CA VAL A 498 7.73 -18.68 0.98
C VAL A 498 9.09 -18.29 0.41
N PRO A 499 9.37 -18.55 -0.88
CA PRO A 499 10.61 -18.12 -1.53
C PRO A 499 10.92 -16.64 -1.27
N VAL A 500 12.17 -16.34 -0.95
CA VAL A 500 12.61 -14.99 -0.60
C VAL A 500 13.29 -14.36 -1.82
N THR A 501 12.81 -13.19 -2.24
CA THR A 501 13.43 -12.40 -3.32
C THR A 501 14.64 -11.62 -2.83
N ASP A 502 15.45 -11.12 -3.77
CA ASP A 502 16.63 -10.32 -3.43
C ASP A 502 16.23 -8.99 -2.78
N ILE A 503 16.96 -8.61 -1.73
CA ILE A 503 16.58 -7.52 -0.84
C ILE A 503 17.47 -6.30 -1.05
N PRO A 504 16.91 -5.14 -1.46
CA PRO A 504 17.67 -3.90 -1.53
C PRO A 504 17.94 -3.34 -0.13
N MET A 505 19.20 -3.02 0.12
CA MET A 505 19.67 -2.34 1.31
C MET A 505 19.97 -0.87 0.98
N PHE A 506 19.31 0.04 1.69
CA PHE A 506 19.62 1.47 1.68
C PHE A 506 19.19 2.12 3.00
N VAL A 507 19.62 3.36 3.23
CA VAL A 507 19.19 4.15 4.38
C VAL A 507 18.20 5.21 3.89
N PRO A 508 16.91 5.12 4.27
CA PRO A 508 15.93 6.12 3.90
C PRO A 508 16.33 7.52 4.37
N SER A 509 16.30 8.48 3.45
CA SER A 509 16.63 9.88 3.71
C SER A 509 15.47 10.62 4.38
N ASN A 510 15.74 11.75 5.03
CA ASN A 510 14.70 12.60 5.61
C ASN A 510 14.95 14.09 5.28
N PRO A 511 14.88 14.48 4.00
CA PRO A 511 15.25 15.82 3.56
C PRO A 511 14.17 16.89 3.83
N ASP A 512 12.97 16.51 4.28
CA ASP A 512 11.78 17.36 4.15
C ASP A 512 11.56 18.35 5.31
N PRO A 513 10.98 19.54 5.03
CA PRO A 513 10.62 20.51 6.05
C PRO A 513 9.47 20.00 6.93
N ASN A 514 9.68 19.99 8.25
CA ASN A 514 8.77 19.41 9.24
C ASN A 514 7.46 20.20 9.49
N TRP A 515 7.07 21.13 8.63
CA TRP A 515 6.12 22.21 8.98
C TRP A 515 5.13 22.57 7.86
N GLN A 516 4.63 21.59 7.11
CA GLN A 516 3.67 21.81 6.01
C GLN A 516 2.18 21.70 6.44
N GLY A 517 1.91 21.25 7.67
CA GLY A 517 0.55 21.02 8.17
C GLY A 517 -0.07 19.69 7.71
N GLU A 518 -1.32 19.46 8.09
CA GLU A 518 -2.05 18.20 7.92
C GLU A 518 -2.65 18.01 6.51
N THR A 519 -2.65 19.06 5.68
CA THR A 519 -3.06 18.97 4.27
C THR A 519 -1.95 18.44 3.36
N PHE A 520 -0.75 18.21 3.89
CA PHE A 520 0.34 17.66 3.11
C PHE A 520 0.21 16.14 2.99
N TYR A 521 -0.08 15.65 1.79
CA TYR A 521 -0.25 14.23 1.54
C TYR A 521 1.04 13.53 1.13
N THR A 522 1.22 12.31 1.67
CA THR A 522 2.26 11.38 1.25
C THR A 522 1.71 9.96 1.20
N ALA A 523 1.95 9.24 0.10
CA ALA A 523 1.74 7.81 0.03
C ALA A 523 2.94 7.09 0.65
N ALA A 524 2.73 6.18 1.60
CA ALA A 524 3.81 5.50 2.31
C ALA A 524 4.67 4.64 1.37
N ASN A 525 5.98 4.62 1.60
CA ASN A 525 6.87 3.63 0.97
C ASN A 525 6.70 2.25 1.65
N PRO A 526 7.02 1.16 0.95
CA PRO A 526 7.31 -0.12 1.59
C PRO A 526 8.34 0.05 2.72
N GLU A 527 8.21 -0.74 3.80
CA GLU A 527 9.19 -0.70 4.88
C GLU A 527 10.55 -1.21 4.39
N ALA A 528 11.61 -0.41 4.58
CA ALA A 528 12.96 -0.81 4.21
C ALA A 528 13.45 -1.99 5.05
N GLY A 529 13.88 -3.06 4.38
CA GLY A 529 14.44 -4.25 5.01
C GLY A 529 14.06 -5.52 4.25
N ALA A 530 14.34 -6.67 4.87
CA ALA A 530 13.88 -7.96 4.41
C ALA A 530 12.46 -8.24 4.89
N THR A 531 11.62 -8.73 3.98
CA THR A 531 10.29 -9.26 4.29
C THR A 531 10.32 -10.77 4.11
N PHE A 532 10.13 -11.50 5.20
CA PHE A 532 10.00 -12.97 5.17
C PHE A 532 8.54 -13.34 5.33
N ARG A 533 8.06 -14.26 4.49
CA ARG A 533 6.70 -14.81 4.57
C ARG A 533 6.80 -16.31 4.84
N TYR A 534 5.95 -16.84 5.69
CA TYR A 534 5.81 -18.28 5.87
C TYR A 534 4.35 -18.69 5.96
N TYR A 535 4.07 -19.90 5.51
CA TYR A 535 2.77 -20.54 5.61
C TYR A 535 2.75 -21.52 6.77
N ARG A 536 1.62 -21.62 7.46
CA ARG A 536 1.32 -22.71 8.37
C ARG A 536 -0.10 -23.20 8.13
N ARG A 537 -0.30 -24.51 8.02
CA ARG A 537 -1.64 -25.07 7.79
C ARG A 537 -2.54 -24.88 9.00
N ASP A 538 -2.05 -25.28 10.17
CA ASP A 538 -2.81 -25.30 11.42
C ASP A 538 -2.21 -24.34 12.45
N ALA A 539 -3.06 -23.55 13.10
CA ALA A 539 -2.60 -22.68 14.19
C ALA A 539 -2.15 -23.52 15.40
N ILE A 540 -1.03 -23.17 16.04
CA ILE A 540 -0.65 -23.74 17.33
C ILE A 540 -1.32 -22.91 18.41
N ARG A 541 -2.18 -23.57 19.18
CA ARG A 541 -2.94 -22.97 20.27
C ARG A 541 -2.34 -23.41 21.59
N THR A 542 -2.36 -22.51 22.55
CA THR A 542 -2.09 -22.84 23.95
C THR A 542 -3.17 -23.77 24.50
N LEU A 543 -2.85 -24.55 25.53
CA LEU A 543 -3.81 -25.38 26.26
C LEU A 543 -5.02 -24.56 26.73
N ARG A 544 -4.79 -23.31 27.14
CA ARG A 544 -5.84 -22.37 27.51
C ARG A 544 -6.78 -22.05 26.34
N GLU A 545 -6.23 -21.73 25.17
CA GLU A 545 -7.02 -21.42 23.97
C GLU A 545 -7.82 -22.63 23.48
N GLU A 546 -7.24 -23.84 23.58
CA GLU A 546 -7.95 -25.08 23.27
C GLU A 546 -9.12 -25.31 24.20
N ARG A 547 -8.90 -25.14 25.52
CA ARG A 547 -9.97 -25.23 26.52
C ARG A 547 -11.07 -24.22 26.23
N GLU A 548 -10.74 -22.93 26.08
CA GLU A 548 -11.73 -21.88 25.83
C GLU A 548 -12.51 -22.13 24.53
N ARG A 549 -11.88 -22.71 23.50
CA ARG A 549 -12.57 -23.12 22.27
C ARG A 549 -13.55 -24.26 22.53
N ALA A 550 -13.16 -25.27 23.30
CA ALA A 550 -14.03 -26.38 23.68
C ALA A 550 -15.23 -25.90 24.52
N GLU A 551 -14.99 -24.99 25.47
CA GLU A 551 -16.02 -24.36 26.30
C GLU A 551 -16.99 -23.53 25.45
N ARG A 552 -16.50 -22.70 24.52
CA ARG A 552 -17.34 -21.94 23.57
C ARG A 552 -18.20 -22.89 22.72
N ALA A 553 -17.64 -24.00 22.26
CA ALA A 553 -18.38 -24.98 21.47
C ALA A 553 -19.46 -25.71 22.29
N ALA A 554 -19.17 -26.05 23.56
CA ALA A 554 -20.14 -26.63 24.48
C ALA A 554 -21.28 -25.65 24.82
N ALA A 555 -20.93 -24.40 25.16
CA ALA A 555 -21.89 -23.34 25.42
C ALA A 555 -22.80 -23.06 24.21
N ALA A 556 -22.26 -23.08 22.98
CA ALA A 556 -23.04 -22.93 21.75
C ALA A 556 -24.05 -24.08 21.53
N ARG A 557 -23.80 -25.27 22.08
CA ARG A 557 -24.73 -26.41 22.09
C ARG A 557 -25.71 -26.39 23.27
N GLY A 558 -25.62 -25.39 24.16
CA GLY A 558 -26.41 -25.33 25.38
C GLY A 558 -25.99 -26.34 26.45
N GLU A 559 -24.76 -26.85 26.37
CA GLU A 559 -24.18 -27.76 27.36
C GLU A 559 -23.58 -26.98 28.54
N ASP A 560 -23.59 -27.58 29.73
CA ASP A 560 -22.94 -27.01 30.91
C ASP A 560 -21.42 -26.99 30.74
N VAL A 561 -20.78 -25.87 31.13
CA VAL A 561 -19.32 -25.73 31.17
C VAL A 561 -18.85 -25.83 32.61
N PHE A 562 -18.09 -26.88 32.92
CA PHE A 562 -17.57 -27.13 34.27
C PHE A 562 -16.14 -26.62 34.44
N TYR A 563 -15.77 -26.29 35.68
CA TYR A 563 -14.43 -25.84 36.02
C TYR A 563 -13.40 -26.97 35.79
N PRO A 564 -12.25 -26.69 35.14
CA PRO A 564 -11.18 -27.69 34.99
C PRO A 564 -10.57 -28.07 36.34
N SER A 565 -9.78 -29.15 36.36
CA SER A 565 -9.00 -29.48 37.56
C SER A 565 -7.94 -28.42 37.82
N TRP A 566 -7.60 -28.22 39.10
CA TRP A 566 -6.50 -27.31 39.48
C TRP A 566 -5.16 -27.71 38.87
N ASP A 567 -4.93 -29.01 38.65
CA ASP A 567 -3.70 -29.47 38.01
C ASP A 567 -3.67 -29.07 36.52
N SER A 568 -4.80 -29.18 35.80
CA SER A 568 -4.91 -28.70 34.41
C SER A 568 -4.64 -27.21 34.32
N LEU A 569 -5.26 -26.40 35.18
CA LEU A 569 -5.06 -24.95 35.19
C LEU A 569 -3.61 -24.57 35.54
N ARG A 570 -2.94 -25.31 36.43
CA ARG A 570 -1.51 -25.08 36.70
C ARG A 570 -0.63 -25.42 35.50
N VAL A 571 -0.96 -26.44 34.73
CA VAL A 571 -0.26 -26.72 33.47
C VAL A 571 -0.50 -25.57 32.49
N GLU A 572 -1.74 -25.09 32.31
CA GLU A 572 -2.05 -23.91 31.49
C GLU A 572 -1.27 -22.65 31.95
N ASP A 573 -1.23 -22.39 33.26
CA ASP A 573 -0.56 -21.21 33.85
C ASP A 573 0.97 -21.25 33.72
N THR A 574 1.55 -22.44 33.51
CA THR A 574 3.01 -22.64 33.39
C THR A 574 3.46 -23.04 31.97
N GLU A 575 2.52 -23.16 31.04
CA GLU A 575 2.78 -23.43 29.64
C GLU A 575 3.63 -22.31 29.03
N VAL A 576 4.68 -22.70 28.29
CA VAL A 576 5.44 -21.76 27.46
C VAL A 576 4.80 -21.78 26.08
N PRO A 577 4.15 -20.70 25.63
CA PRO A 577 3.46 -20.70 24.35
C PRO A 577 4.43 -20.97 23.20
N ALA A 578 4.00 -21.81 22.27
CA ALA A 578 4.77 -22.08 21.08
C ALA A 578 5.04 -20.80 20.27
N GLN A 579 6.17 -20.76 19.56
CA GLN A 579 6.58 -19.62 18.74
C GLN A 579 7.10 -20.08 17.39
N MET A 580 6.87 -19.27 16.36
CA MET A 580 7.59 -19.43 15.09
C MET A 580 8.91 -18.69 15.17
N ILE A 581 10.00 -19.34 14.75
CA ILE A 581 11.35 -18.80 14.80
C ILE A 581 11.97 -18.83 13.41
N LEU A 582 12.36 -17.66 12.93
CA LEU A 582 13.16 -17.53 11.72
C LEU A 582 14.61 -17.30 12.12
N THR A 583 15.52 -18.11 11.57
CA THR A 583 16.95 -18.04 11.87
C THR A 583 17.70 -17.54 10.65
N VAL A 584 18.28 -16.34 10.75
CA VAL A 584 19.06 -15.74 9.66
C VAL A 584 20.56 -15.98 9.88
N ARG A 585 21.25 -16.44 8.84
CA ARG A 585 22.70 -16.68 8.84
C ARG A 585 23.41 -15.95 7.72
N ASP A 586 24.64 -15.52 7.99
CA ASP A 586 25.51 -14.84 7.04
C ASP A 586 26.16 -15.81 6.02
N PRO A 587 26.91 -15.32 5.02
CA PRO A 587 27.55 -16.16 4.00
C PRO A 587 28.49 -17.24 4.59
N GLU A 588 29.05 -16.99 5.78
CA GLU A 588 29.90 -17.94 6.50
C GLU A 588 29.10 -18.97 7.33
N GLY A 589 27.77 -18.88 7.35
CA GLY A 589 26.88 -19.75 8.13
C GLY A 589 26.76 -19.35 9.60
N THR A 590 27.29 -18.19 9.99
CA THR A 590 27.21 -17.67 11.35
C THR A 590 25.82 -17.10 11.63
N LEU A 591 25.31 -17.32 12.84
CA LEU A 591 24.03 -16.76 13.26
C LEU A 591 24.10 -15.23 13.28
N VAL A 592 23.17 -14.58 12.57
CA VAL A 592 23.00 -13.12 12.56
C VAL A 592 21.93 -12.70 13.55
N THR A 593 20.73 -13.27 13.42
CA THR A 593 19.59 -12.96 14.27
C THR A 593 18.55 -14.09 14.26
N HIS A 594 17.73 -14.12 15.32
CA HIS A 594 16.45 -14.81 15.33
C HIS A 594 15.32 -13.78 15.22
N LEU A 595 14.26 -14.14 14.53
CA LEU A 595 13.03 -13.35 14.43
C LEU A 595 11.87 -14.22 14.89
N THR A 596 10.94 -13.64 15.63
CA THR A 596 9.76 -14.34 16.10
C THR A 596 8.56 -14.04 15.19
N GLY A 597 7.78 -15.08 14.90
CA GLY A 597 6.55 -15.01 14.14
C GLY A 597 5.37 -15.55 14.96
N ARG A 598 4.15 -15.27 14.50
CA ARG A 598 2.91 -15.76 15.11
C ARG A 598 2.66 -17.23 14.75
N THR A 599 2.02 -17.97 15.64
CA THR A 599 1.63 -19.38 15.39
C THR A 599 0.28 -19.53 14.70
N SER A 600 -0.25 -18.47 14.07
CA SER A 600 -1.52 -18.51 13.33
C SER A 600 -1.43 -19.38 12.08
N SER A 601 -2.56 -19.97 11.69
CA SER A 601 -2.73 -20.60 10.38
C SER A 601 -2.74 -19.55 9.25
N GLY A 602 -2.34 -19.95 8.06
CA GLY A 602 -2.21 -19.10 6.88
C GLY A 602 -0.82 -18.50 6.71
N VAL A 603 -0.72 -17.48 5.87
CA VAL A 603 0.54 -16.77 5.60
C VAL A 603 0.78 -15.72 6.68
N THR A 604 1.99 -15.70 7.24
CA THR A 604 2.44 -14.69 8.20
C THR A 604 3.69 -13.98 7.68
N THR A 605 3.70 -12.66 7.80
CA THR A 605 4.84 -11.81 7.43
C THR A 605 5.67 -11.42 8.65
N VAL A 606 6.99 -11.54 8.54
CA VAL A 606 7.99 -11.12 9.54
C VAL A 606 9.02 -10.24 8.85
N ARG A 607 9.31 -9.07 9.43
CA ARG A 607 10.24 -8.10 8.85
C ARG A 607 11.56 -8.06 9.61
N TRP A 608 12.65 -7.90 8.87
CA TRP A 608 13.98 -7.67 9.43
C TRP A 608 14.62 -6.43 8.82
N ASN A 609 15.02 -5.51 9.69
CA ASN A 609 15.64 -4.25 9.31
C ASN A 609 17.11 -4.35 8.83
N LEU A 610 17.59 -5.57 8.51
CA LEU A 610 18.95 -5.86 8.04
C LEU A 610 20.05 -5.46 9.03
N ARG A 611 19.79 -5.53 10.34
CA ARG A 611 20.75 -5.16 11.39
C ARG A 611 21.02 -6.30 12.35
N TYR A 612 22.21 -6.27 12.94
CA TYR A 612 22.56 -7.10 14.08
C TYR A 612 21.76 -6.67 15.33
N PRO A 613 21.57 -7.58 16.32
CA PRO A 613 20.88 -7.28 17.58
C PRO A 613 21.53 -6.13 18.36
N SER A 614 20.76 -5.46 19.23
CA SER A 614 21.27 -4.40 20.11
C SER A 614 22.35 -4.90 21.08
N ALA A 615 23.26 -4.01 21.48
CA ALA A 615 24.20 -4.22 22.58
C ALA A 615 23.76 -3.57 23.90
N THR A 616 22.57 -2.98 23.93
CA THR A 616 22.03 -2.34 25.13
C THR A 616 21.64 -3.35 26.21
N PRO A 617 21.83 -3.02 27.50
CA PRO A 617 21.42 -3.89 28.60
C PRO A 617 19.92 -4.18 28.60
N ILE A 618 19.55 -5.38 29.04
CA ILE A 618 18.16 -5.79 29.27
C ILE A 618 17.72 -5.20 30.63
N THR A 619 16.52 -4.61 30.71
CA THR A 619 15.97 -4.06 31.96
C THR A 619 14.72 -4.83 32.41
N GLN A 620 14.58 -5.11 33.70
CA GLN A 620 13.50 -5.98 34.24
C GLN A 620 12.08 -5.39 34.10
N ASN A 621 11.93 -4.09 33.86
CA ASN A 621 10.62 -3.46 33.60
C ASN A 621 10.21 -3.45 32.12
N GLY A 622 11.05 -3.98 31.23
CA GLY A 622 10.68 -4.22 29.84
C GLY A 622 9.87 -5.51 29.74
N GLY A 623 8.55 -5.43 29.95
CA GLY A 623 7.65 -6.54 29.66
C GLY A 623 7.81 -6.99 28.21
N GLY A 624 8.42 -8.14 28.01
CA GLY A 624 8.58 -8.77 26.70
C GLY A 624 9.16 -10.16 26.90
N GLY A 625 8.43 -11.18 26.46
CA GLY A 625 8.87 -12.58 26.43
C GLY A 625 9.46 -12.93 25.07
N GLY A 626 10.47 -13.80 25.05
CA GLY A 626 11.17 -14.23 23.84
C GLY A 626 11.62 -15.66 23.98
N PHE A 627 12.39 -16.14 23.00
CA PHE A 627 12.61 -17.56 22.73
C PHE A 627 13.12 -18.41 23.93
N PHE A 628 13.90 -17.82 24.85
CA PHE A 628 14.33 -18.47 26.10
C PHE A 628 13.62 -17.92 27.36
N GLY A 629 12.42 -17.36 27.21
CA GLY A 629 11.69 -16.68 28.28
C GLY A 629 12.01 -15.18 28.45
N GLY A 630 12.67 -14.53 27.48
CA GLY A 630 13.02 -13.10 27.53
C GLY A 630 13.01 -12.42 26.15
N GLY A 631 12.26 -11.33 26.02
CA GLY A 631 11.66 -10.87 24.77
C GLY A 631 12.43 -9.93 23.88
N PHE A 632 12.21 -10.16 22.58
CA PHE A 632 12.39 -9.18 21.53
C PHE A 632 11.07 -8.44 21.35
N GLY A 633 10.83 -7.45 22.21
CA GLY A 633 9.74 -6.51 22.01
C GLY A 633 10.00 -5.71 20.74
N GLY A 634 9.18 -5.93 19.71
CA GLY A 634 8.99 -5.03 18.59
C GLY A 634 8.42 -3.71 19.10
N GLY A 635 9.30 -2.81 19.53
CA GLY A 635 8.98 -1.46 19.96
C GLY A 635 9.95 -0.50 19.27
N GLY A 636 9.45 0.22 18.27
CA GLY A 636 10.19 1.26 17.57
C GLY A 636 10.75 2.29 18.55
N GLY A 637 12.07 2.26 18.75
CA GLY A 637 12.78 3.28 19.51
C GLY A 637 14.21 2.81 19.84
N ALA A 638 15.20 3.30 19.09
CA ALA A 638 16.61 3.46 19.50
C ALA A 638 17.50 2.26 19.90
N HIS A 639 17.14 0.99 19.65
CA HIS A 639 17.98 -0.16 20.08
C HIS A 639 18.29 -1.14 18.95
N ASN A 640 18.94 -0.68 17.86
CA ASN A 640 19.42 -1.57 16.79
C ASN A 640 20.95 -1.57 16.72
N GLY A 641 21.54 -2.72 16.42
CA GLY A 641 22.96 -2.84 16.12
C GLY A 641 23.33 -2.27 14.73
N PRO A 642 24.59 -2.45 14.30
CA PRO A 642 25.02 -2.04 12.96
C PRO A 642 24.26 -2.82 11.88
N TYR A 643 24.11 -2.19 10.72
CA TYR A 643 23.66 -2.89 9.52
C TYR A 643 24.63 -4.02 9.15
N ILE A 644 24.08 -5.08 8.57
CA ILE A 644 24.85 -6.14 7.93
C ILE A 644 25.62 -5.64 6.70
N ILE A 645 26.44 -6.51 6.12
CA ILE A 645 27.07 -6.27 4.81
C ILE A 645 26.26 -6.95 3.71
N PRO A 646 26.21 -6.36 2.51
CA PRO A 646 25.71 -7.05 1.32
C PRO A 646 26.36 -8.42 1.13
N GLY A 647 25.61 -9.36 0.57
CA GLY A 647 26.04 -10.73 0.32
C GLY A 647 24.88 -11.71 0.42
N THR A 648 25.21 -12.99 0.31
CA THR A 648 24.24 -14.09 0.27
C THR A 648 23.93 -14.59 1.67
N TYR A 649 22.68 -14.43 2.11
CA TYR A 649 22.20 -14.86 3.42
C TYR A 649 21.29 -16.07 3.28
N THR A 650 21.06 -16.74 4.40
CA THR A 650 20.05 -17.80 4.48
C THR A 650 19.08 -17.58 5.62
N VAL A 651 17.85 -18.04 5.45
CA VAL A 651 16.82 -18.05 6.48
C VAL A 651 16.19 -19.45 6.59
N SER A 652 16.07 -19.97 7.81
CA SER A 652 15.30 -21.19 8.09
C SER A 652 14.16 -20.89 9.04
N LEU A 653 13.10 -21.70 8.99
CA LEU A 653 11.91 -21.57 9.82
C LEU A 653 11.80 -22.79 10.73
N ALA A 654 11.50 -22.55 11.99
CA ALA A 654 11.25 -23.61 12.95
C ALA A 654 10.09 -23.26 13.88
N THR A 655 9.43 -24.29 14.38
CA THR A 655 8.51 -24.18 15.50
C THR A 655 9.29 -24.41 16.79
N TYR A 656 9.11 -23.54 17.76
CA TYR A 656 9.55 -23.77 19.13
C TYR A 656 8.34 -24.13 19.98
N ASP A 657 8.34 -25.33 20.54
CA ASP A 657 7.26 -25.82 21.37
C ASP A 657 7.82 -26.74 22.46
N ASP A 658 7.40 -26.54 23.71
CA ASP A 658 7.86 -27.27 24.90
C ASP A 658 9.40 -27.45 24.98
N GLY A 659 10.16 -26.39 24.67
CA GLY A 659 11.62 -26.42 24.71
C GLY A 659 12.30 -27.10 23.52
N VAL A 660 11.53 -27.63 22.56
CA VAL A 660 12.03 -28.30 21.36
C VAL A 660 11.91 -27.38 20.16
N LEU A 661 13.00 -27.25 19.40
CA LEU A 661 13.02 -26.54 18.13
C LEU A 661 12.91 -27.54 16.98
N THR A 662 11.84 -27.46 16.20
CA THR A 662 11.55 -28.34 15.06
C THR A 662 11.54 -27.52 13.77
N GLU A 663 12.50 -27.76 12.88
CA GLU A 663 12.58 -27.09 11.57
C GLU A 663 11.36 -27.44 10.70
N LEU A 664 10.87 -26.44 9.96
CA LEU A 664 9.67 -26.51 9.14
C LEU A 664 10.01 -26.10 7.70
N GLY A 665 9.97 -27.06 6.79
CA GLY A 665 10.28 -26.85 5.37
C GLY A 665 11.78 -26.72 5.08
N SER A 666 12.10 -26.18 3.91
CA SER A 666 13.48 -25.96 3.45
C SER A 666 14.00 -24.59 3.88
N ARG A 667 15.33 -24.47 3.92
CA ARG A 667 16.02 -23.19 4.11
C ARG A 667 16.01 -22.41 2.79
N GLU A 668 15.69 -21.12 2.88
CA GLU A 668 15.74 -20.20 1.74
C GLU A 668 17.06 -19.43 1.73
N THR A 669 17.51 -19.07 0.52
CA THR A 669 18.73 -18.29 0.26
C THR A 669 18.33 -17.03 -0.50
N PHE A 670 18.88 -15.88 -0.11
CA PHE A 670 18.56 -14.59 -0.72
C PHE A 670 19.80 -13.69 -0.77
N GLU A 671 19.87 -12.81 -1.77
CA GLU A 671 20.94 -11.82 -1.86
C GLU A 671 20.50 -10.51 -1.20
N VAL A 672 21.39 -9.90 -0.42
CA VAL A 672 21.25 -8.51 0.04
C VAL A 672 22.21 -7.65 -0.75
N TYR A 673 21.71 -6.68 -1.50
CA TYR A 673 22.53 -5.80 -2.34
C TYR A 673 22.34 -4.33 -1.97
N MET A 674 23.34 -3.48 -2.24
CA MET A 674 23.19 -2.03 -2.03
C MET A 674 22.39 -1.40 -3.17
N LEU A 675 21.33 -0.66 -2.84
CA LEU A 675 20.54 0.05 -3.84
C LEU A 675 21.33 1.16 -4.52
N ASP A 676 22.09 1.92 -3.74
CA ASP A 676 23.03 2.92 -4.23
C ASP A 676 24.40 2.23 -4.30
N GLN A 677 25.06 2.14 -5.46
CA GLN A 677 26.28 1.34 -5.73
C GLN A 677 27.55 1.67 -4.89
N VAL A 678 27.36 2.32 -3.74
CA VAL A 678 28.34 2.56 -2.69
C VAL A 678 28.54 1.27 -1.89
N GLN A 679 29.61 0.53 -2.18
CA GLN A 679 29.96 -0.68 -1.43
C GLN A 679 30.36 -0.34 0.01
N ARG A 680 29.75 -1.02 1.00
CA ARG A 680 30.22 -0.96 2.39
C ARG A 680 31.50 -1.77 2.53
N SER A 681 32.53 -1.15 3.13
CA SER A 681 33.79 -1.83 3.40
C SER A 681 33.66 -2.84 4.55
N PRO A 682 34.20 -4.08 4.42
CA PRO A 682 34.31 -5.02 5.54
C PRO A 682 35.03 -4.42 6.76
N GLU A 683 35.94 -3.47 6.55
CA GLU A 683 36.63 -2.75 7.63
C GLU A 683 35.66 -1.92 8.48
N VAL A 684 34.66 -1.29 7.85
CA VAL A 684 33.63 -0.51 8.57
C VAL A 684 32.80 -1.43 9.44
N LEU A 685 32.40 -2.61 8.94
CA LEU A 685 31.66 -3.57 9.75
C LEU A 685 32.51 -4.12 10.90
N ALA A 686 33.79 -4.43 10.66
CA ALA A 686 34.70 -4.90 11.70
C ALA A 686 34.82 -3.89 12.85
N PHE A 687 35.03 -2.62 12.53
CA PHE A 687 35.06 -1.54 13.52
C PHE A 687 33.72 -1.37 14.24
N GLN A 688 32.59 -1.49 13.53
CA GLN A 688 31.26 -1.44 14.15
C GLN A 688 31.05 -2.59 15.15
N LYS A 689 31.50 -3.81 14.84
CA LYS A 689 31.46 -4.95 15.76
C LYS A 689 32.35 -4.71 16.99
N GLU A 690 33.50 -4.06 16.84
CA GLU A 690 34.35 -3.62 17.95
C GLU A 690 33.66 -2.60 18.86
N VAL A 691 33.10 -1.54 18.28
CA VAL A 691 32.33 -0.52 18.99
C VAL A 691 31.13 -1.16 19.71
N GLN A 692 30.46 -2.13 19.10
CA GLN A 692 29.35 -2.85 19.71
C GLN A 692 29.79 -3.66 20.95
N ARG A 693 30.98 -4.29 20.92
CA ARG A 693 31.55 -4.96 22.09
C ARG A 693 31.87 -3.98 23.22
N LEU A 694 32.53 -2.86 22.87
CA LEU A 694 32.82 -1.81 23.85
C LEU A 694 31.54 -1.24 24.45
N GLN A 695 30.52 -1.01 23.62
CA GLN A 695 29.23 -0.51 24.08
C GLN A 695 28.54 -1.48 25.03
N ARG A 696 28.52 -2.77 24.72
CA ARG A 696 27.97 -3.80 25.62
C ARG A 696 28.64 -3.73 26.99
N ALA A 697 29.96 -3.59 27.01
CA ALA A 697 30.73 -3.51 28.25
C ALA A 697 30.45 -2.20 29.03
N VAL A 698 30.49 -1.05 28.36
CA VAL A 698 30.28 0.27 28.98
C VAL A 698 28.84 0.41 29.52
N LEU A 699 27.83 0.05 28.72
CA LEU A 699 26.44 0.12 29.16
C LEU A 699 26.14 -0.95 30.22
N GLY A 700 26.73 -2.14 30.11
CA GLY A 700 26.63 -3.19 31.11
C GLY A 700 27.24 -2.77 32.45
N ALA A 701 28.42 -2.12 32.43
CA ALA A 701 29.03 -1.55 33.63
C ALA A 701 28.14 -0.47 34.27
N ASN A 702 27.51 0.38 33.45
CA ASN A 702 26.57 1.38 33.95
C ASN A 702 25.34 0.74 34.64
N ALA A 703 24.76 -0.29 34.02
CA ALA A 703 23.64 -1.03 34.58
C ALA A 703 24.03 -1.77 35.88
N ALA A 704 25.18 -2.44 35.89
CA ALA A 704 25.70 -3.14 37.07
C ALA A 704 26.00 -2.17 38.23
N ALA A 705 26.55 -0.99 37.95
CA ALA A 705 26.77 0.04 38.97
C ALA A 705 25.45 0.56 39.56
N ALA A 706 24.41 0.74 38.72
CA ALA A 706 23.09 1.14 39.19
C ALA A 706 22.43 0.06 40.06
N GLU A 707 22.49 -1.21 39.65
CA GLU A 707 22.00 -2.34 40.45
C GLU A 707 22.73 -2.44 41.80
N ALA A 708 24.06 -2.32 41.78
CA ALA A 708 24.88 -2.35 43.00
C ALA A 708 24.51 -1.21 43.97
N GLN A 709 24.25 0.01 43.48
CA GLN A 709 23.79 1.10 44.34
C GLN A 709 22.44 0.80 45.01
N THR A 710 21.50 0.20 44.28
CA THR A 710 20.22 -0.25 44.85
C THR A 710 20.45 -1.28 45.95
N ARG A 711 21.30 -2.29 45.70
CA ARG A 711 21.65 -3.33 46.69
C ARG A 711 22.32 -2.75 47.94
N VAL A 712 23.22 -1.78 47.79
CA VAL A 712 23.84 -1.07 48.92
C VAL A 712 22.79 -0.30 49.73
N SER A 713 21.81 0.33 49.07
CA SER A 713 20.71 1.02 49.75
C SER A 713 19.79 0.06 50.51
N ASP A 714 19.49 -1.10 49.93
CA ASP A 714 18.72 -2.15 50.59
C ASP A 714 19.47 -2.68 51.82
N LEU A 715 20.78 -2.90 51.71
CA LEU A 715 21.64 -3.36 52.81
C LEU A 715 21.71 -2.36 53.95
N GLU A 716 21.84 -1.06 53.65
CA GLU A 716 21.77 -0.01 54.68
C GLU A 716 20.47 -0.11 55.48
N THR A 717 19.34 -0.19 54.77
CA THR A 717 18.01 -0.33 55.38
C THR A 717 17.88 -1.64 56.18
N ALA A 718 18.56 -2.71 55.76
CA ALA A 718 18.58 -3.99 56.46
C ALA A 718 19.40 -3.92 57.76
N PHE A 719 20.57 -3.28 57.74
CA PHE A 719 21.41 -3.10 58.93
C PHE A 719 20.74 -2.21 59.99
N GLU A 720 19.95 -1.21 59.60
CA GLU A 720 19.14 -0.39 60.53
C GLU A 720 18.11 -1.21 61.34
N ARG A 721 17.78 -2.42 60.88
CA ARG A 721 16.78 -3.29 61.53
C ARG A 721 17.38 -4.32 62.49
N VAL A 722 18.70 -4.32 62.67
CA VAL A 722 19.42 -5.25 63.56
C VAL A 722 20.16 -4.46 64.66
N PRO A 723 20.11 -4.89 65.92
CA PRO A 723 20.96 -4.32 66.96
C PRO A 723 22.43 -4.72 66.73
N LEU A 724 23.26 -3.76 66.34
CA LEU A 724 24.68 -3.94 66.00
C LEU A 724 25.57 -3.10 66.91
N ASP A 725 26.58 -3.71 67.53
CA ASP A 725 27.55 -3.00 68.39
C ASP A 725 28.55 -2.15 67.57
N ASN A 726 28.70 -2.44 66.27
CA ASN A 726 29.63 -1.77 65.34
C ASN A 726 28.89 -0.96 64.24
N SER A 727 27.73 -0.36 64.57
CA SER A 727 26.89 0.36 63.59
C SER A 727 27.63 1.44 62.80
N ASP A 728 28.52 2.19 63.47
CA ASP A 728 29.25 3.30 62.87
C ASP A 728 30.28 2.82 61.82
N GLU A 729 30.97 1.70 62.08
CA GLU A 729 31.91 1.11 61.11
C GLU A 729 31.17 0.60 59.86
N ILE A 730 30.04 -0.09 60.06
CA ILE A 730 29.23 -0.64 58.96
C ILE A 730 28.65 0.50 58.11
N GLN A 731 28.12 1.54 58.75
CA GLN A 731 27.59 2.70 58.04
C GLN A 731 28.68 3.43 57.24
N ASN A 732 29.89 3.55 57.78
CA ASN A 732 31.04 4.10 57.04
C ASN A 732 31.42 3.24 55.83
N THR A 733 31.40 1.91 55.96
CA THR A 733 31.67 1.00 54.82
C THR A 733 30.58 1.11 53.75
N VAL A 734 29.31 1.17 54.14
CA VAL A 734 28.16 1.36 53.24
C VAL A 734 28.29 2.68 52.47
N GLU A 735 28.52 3.79 53.17
CA GLU A 735 28.64 5.10 52.52
C GLU A 735 29.88 5.17 51.63
N SER A 736 31.01 4.61 52.04
CA SER A 736 32.22 4.54 51.22
C SER A 736 31.98 3.78 49.91
N LEU A 737 31.31 2.63 49.97
CA LEU A 737 30.96 1.86 48.78
C LEU A 737 29.95 2.59 47.89
N ARG A 738 28.95 3.25 48.51
CA ARG A 738 27.97 4.09 47.80
C ARG A 738 28.65 5.24 47.05
N GLU A 739 29.56 5.95 47.70
CA GLU A 739 30.33 7.03 47.08
C GLU A 739 31.20 6.51 45.93
N ARG A 740 31.87 5.37 46.10
CA ARG A 740 32.67 4.73 45.05
C ARG A 740 31.83 4.35 43.83
N LEU A 741 30.68 3.68 44.04
CA LEU A 741 29.76 3.34 42.96
C LEU A 741 29.15 4.58 42.28
N ARG A 742 28.93 5.67 43.03
CA ARG A 742 28.51 6.96 42.48
C ARG A 742 29.61 7.59 41.63
N GLY A 743 30.85 7.51 42.07
CA GLY A 743 32.04 7.91 41.31
C GLY A 743 32.13 7.18 39.98
N VAL A 744 31.98 5.86 39.98
CA VAL A 744 31.91 5.04 38.75
C VAL A 744 30.81 5.54 37.80
N GLN A 745 29.61 5.82 38.32
CA GLN A 745 28.54 6.36 37.49
C GLN A 745 28.85 7.76 36.94
N TRP A 746 29.52 8.62 37.70
CA TRP A 746 29.96 9.94 37.22
C TRP A 746 31.04 9.83 36.15
N ASP A 747 31.98 8.90 36.30
CA ASP A 747 32.99 8.65 35.26
C ASP A 747 32.35 8.16 33.95
N LEU A 748 31.35 7.29 34.04
CA LEU A 748 30.64 6.76 32.87
C LEU A 748 29.71 7.78 32.21
N ASN A 749 28.92 8.51 33.00
CA ASN A 749 27.79 9.33 32.51
C ASN A 749 28.04 10.85 32.56
N GLY A 750 29.06 11.29 33.29
CA GLY A 750 29.34 12.69 33.58
C GLY A 750 28.74 13.15 34.90
N ASP A 751 29.20 14.29 35.40
CA ASP A 751 28.74 14.86 36.68
C ASP A 751 27.34 15.52 36.53
N PRO A 752 26.30 14.97 37.19
CA PRO A 752 24.94 15.51 37.11
C PRO A 752 24.77 16.86 37.84
N THR A 753 25.68 17.20 38.75
CA THR A 753 25.68 18.45 39.52
C THR A 753 26.08 19.63 38.64
N VAL A 754 27.15 19.46 37.85
CA VAL A 754 27.61 20.45 36.88
C VAL A 754 26.59 20.59 35.74
N ARG A 755 26.11 19.46 35.19
CA ARG A 755 25.13 19.45 34.09
C ARG A 755 23.82 20.16 34.43
N ARG A 756 23.27 19.95 35.64
CA ARG A 756 22.02 20.61 36.07
C ARG A 756 22.15 22.13 36.24
N ARG A 757 23.38 22.64 36.32
CA ARG A 757 23.67 24.07 36.42
C ARG A 757 24.04 24.69 35.06
N ALA A 758 23.97 23.92 33.97
CA ALA A 758 24.36 24.34 32.63
C ALA A 758 25.81 24.84 32.53
N GLU A 759 26.69 24.38 33.44
CA GLU A 759 28.11 24.70 33.41
C GLU A 759 28.86 23.77 32.45
N ALA A 760 30.01 24.24 31.93
CA ALA A 760 30.82 23.45 31.01
C ALA A 760 31.42 22.23 31.73
N SER A 761 31.12 21.02 31.22
CA SER A 761 31.66 19.76 31.73
C SER A 761 32.29 18.92 30.62
N PRO A 762 33.30 18.09 30.92
CA PRO A 762 33.83 17.13 29.96
C PRO A 762 32.72 16.21 29.40
N THR A 763 32.79 15.88 28.10
CA THR A 763 31.90 14.87 27.52
C THR A 763 32.21 13.49 28.12
N SER A 764 31.19 12.84 28.67
CA SER A 764 31.32 11.54 29.35
C SER A 764 31.62 10.38 28.40
N LEU A 765 32.07 9.24 28.92
CA LEU A 765 32.34 8.05 28.10
C LEU A 765 31.08 7.60 27.37
N ALA A 766 29.93 7.55 28.06
CA ALA A 766 28.65 7.17 27.47
C ALA A 766 28.22 8.12 26.35
N GLN A 767 28.42 9.44 26.50
CA GLN A 767 28.13 10.41 25.45
C GLN A 767 29.05 10.28 24.23
N ARG A 768 30.36 10.06 24.45
CA ARG A 768 31.32 9.83 23.35
C ARG A 768 30.98 8.57 22.57
N LEU A 769 30.70 7.48 23.28
CA LEU A 769 30.25 6.22 22.70
C LEU A 769 28.92 6.37 21.96
N GLY A 770 27.98 7.15 22.51
CA GLY A 770 26.72 7.51 21.86
C GLY A 770 26.91 8.24 20.53
N ARG A 771 27.92 9.12 20.42
CA ARG A 771 28.25 9.81 19.16
C ARG A 771 28.83 8.85 18.11
N ILE A 772 29.74 7.95 18.53
CA ILE A 772 30.29 6.92 17.63
C ILE A 772 29.17 6.04 17.10
N THR A 773 28.33 5.51 18.01
CA THR A 773 27.24 4.59 17.65
C THR A 773 26.14 5.26 16.85
N GLY A 774 25.76 6.50 17.19
CA GLY A 774 24.82 7.31 16.43
C GLY A 774 25.26 7.50 14.97
N GLY A 775 26.52 7.87 14.72
CA GLY A 775 27.04 8.03 13.35
C GLY A 775 27.38 6.72 12.65
N ALA A 776 27.87 5.72 13.38
CA ALA A 776 28.24 4.43 12.80
C ALA A 776 27.01 3.60 12.41
N TRP A 777 25.91 3.67 13.16
CA TRP A 777 24.73 2.86 12.88
C TRP A 777 23.76 3.50 11.90
N SER A 778 23.84 4.80 11.66
CA SER A 778 22.85 5.53 10.86
C SER A 778 23.21 5.68 9.38
N GLY A 779 24.38 5.22 8.92
CA GLY A 779 24.86 5.50 7.57
C GLY A 779 25.43 4.30 6.81
N THR A 780 25.46 4.41 5.49
CA THR A 780 26.16 3.52 4.54
C THR A 780 27.63 3.92 4.40
N LEU A 781 28.28 4.27 5.51
CA LEU A 781 29.67 4.75 5.52
C LEU A 781 30.58 3.77 4.78
N THR A 782 31.37 4.31 3.84
CA THR A 782 32.40 3.57 3.10
C THR A 782 33.70 3.44 3.87
N GLU A 783 33.97 4.39 4.78
CA GLU A 783 35.15 4.45 5.62
C GLU A 783 34.81 4.78 7.08
N VAL A 784 35.69 4.39 8.00
CA VAL A 784 35.58 4.75 9.42
C VAL A 784 36.23 6.12 9.63
N PRO A 785 35.49 7.17 10.05
CA PRO A 785 36.07 8.47 10.31
C PRO A 785 37.22 8.38 11.34
N GLY A 786 38.33 9.06 11.09
CA GLY A 786 39.49 9.04 11.99
C GLY A 786 39.14 9.41 13.43
N MET A 787 38.25 10.40 13.60
CA MET A 787 37.71 10.80 14.91
C MET A 787 37.01 9.65 15.63
N HIS A 788 36.28 8.77 14.94
CA HIS A 788 35.63 7.62 15.59
C HIS A 788 36.67 6.63 16.14
N ARG A 789 37.75 6.35 15.39
CA ARG A 789 38.83 5.46 15.87
C ARG A 789 39.55 6.04 17.08
N GLU A 790 39.86 7.33 17.04
CA GLU A 790 40.48 8.04 18.16
C GLU A 790 39.59 7.99 19.41
N GLN A 791 38.30 8.33 19.28
CA GLN A 791 37.36 8.29 20.39
C GLN A 791 37.16 6.87 20.93
N TYR A 792 37.11 5.85 20.06
CA TYR A 792 37.06 4.45 20.49
C TYR A 792 38.27 4.08 21.37
N GLY A 793 39.48 4.45 20.94
CA GLY A 793 40.71 4.23 21.71
C GLY A 793 40.68 4.92 23.08
N LEU A 794 40.32 6.20 23.12
CA LEU A 794 40.24 6.98 24.36
C LEU A 794 39.19 6.43 25.35
N ILE A 795 38.04 5.99 24.85
CA ILE A 795 37.01 5.34 25.68
C ILE A 795 37.57 4.04 26.25
N GLY A 796 38.18 3.21 25.40
CA GLY A 796 38.76 1.93 25.82
C GLY A 796 39.81 2.09 26.92
N GLU A 797 40.77 3.00 26.74
CA GLU A 797 41.84 3.26 27.71
C GLU A 797 41.29 3.66 29.08
N ARG A 798 40.36 4.62 29.13
CA ARG A 798 39.78 5.08 30.41
C ARG A 798 38.83 4.06 31.02
N PHE A 799 38.14 3.27 30.20
CA PHE A 799 37.15 2.30 30.67
C PHE A 799 37.77 1.12 31.42
N VAL A 800 39.02 0.72 31.11
CA VAL A 800 39.70 -0.39 31.79
C VAL A 800 39.76 -0.18 33.31
N ALA A 801 40.22 1.00 33.74
CA ALA A 801 40.33 1.34 35.16
C ALA A 801 38.95 1.41 35.84
N ILE A 802 37.96 1.99 35.17
CA ILE A 802 36.58 2.09 35.68
C ILE A 802 35.96 0.70 35.87
N LEU A 803 36.18 -0.21 34.92
CA LEU A 803 35.66 -1.57 34.98
C LEU A 803 36.32 -2.39 36.09
N GLU A 804 37.62 -2.22 36.29
CA GLU A 804 38.34 -2.86 37.40
C GLU A 804 37.86 -2.35 38.75
N ASP A 805 37.65 -1.03 38.87
CA ASP A 805 37.11 -0.42 40.09
C ASP A 805 35.70 -0.93 40.42
N LEU A 806 34.83 -1.01 39.41
CA LEU A 806 33.48 -1.57 39.54
C LEU A 806 33.50 -3.05 39.92
N ARG A 807 34.40 -3.85 39.34
CA ARG A 807 34.53 -5.27 39.68
C ARG A 807 34.92 -5.44 41.14
N ASN A 808 35.87 -4.66 41.63
CA ASN A 808 36.28 -4.71 43.04
C ASN A 808 35.14 -4.26 43.96
N ALA A 809 34.46 -3.16 43.63
CA ALA A 809 33.31 -2.67 44.38
C ALA A 809 32.19 -3.72 44.51
N ILE A 810 31.92 -4.49 43.45
CA ILE A 810 30.85 -5.51 43.45
C ILE A 810 31.31 -6.86 44.04
N GLN A 811 32.45 -7.38 43.57
CA GLN A 811 32.87 -8.76 43.88
C GLN A 811 33.57 -8.89 45.23
N ILE A 812 34.11 -7.78 45.76
CA ILE A 812 34.83 -7.75 47.03
C ILE A 812 33.98 -7.00 48.06
N ASP A 813 33.74 -5.70 47.84
CA ASP A 813 33.22 -4.83 48.89
C ASP A 813 31.72 -5.05 49.15
N LEU A 814 30.91 -5.06 48.08
CA LEU A 814 29.47 -5.37 48.20
C LEU A 814 29.28 -6.80 48.72
N LYS A 815 30.05 -7.76 48.22
CA LYS A 815 29.97 -9.15 48.67
C LYS A 815 30.31 -9.28 50.17
N ALA A 816 31.31 -8.56 50.65
CA ALA A 816 31.66 -8.54 52.07
C ALA A 816 30.53 -7.96 52.94
N LEU A 817 29.85 -6.89 52.49
CA LEU A 817 28.68 -6.35 53.18
C LEU A 817 27.49 -7.33 53.17
N GLU A 818 27.29 -8.06 52.08
CA GLU A 818 26.26 -9.09 51.98
C GLU A 818 26.52 -10.26 52.93
N ASP A 819 27.78 -10.72 53.01
CA ASP A 819 28.19 -11.78 53.93
C ASP A 819 28.07 -11.34 55.40
N LEU A 820 28.41 -10.08 55.71
CA LEU A 820 28.21 -9.51 57.04
C LEU A 820 26.73 -9.41 57.40
N ALA A 821 25.87 -9.03 56.45
CA ALA A 821 24.42 -8.97 56.66
C ALA A 821 23.83 -10.35 57.01
N ASP A 822 24.38 -11.44 56.46
CA ASP A 822 24.00 -12.80 56.83
C ASP A 822 24.54 -13.20 58.22
N GLU A 823 25.79 -12.84 58.56
CA GLU A 823 26.40 -13.12 59.86
C GLU A 823 25.62 -12.49 61.02
N VAL A 824 25.15 -11.25 60.84
CA VAL A 824 24.43 -10.49 61.87
C VAL A 824 22.92 -10.73 61.87
N GLY A 825 22.39 -11.56 60.95
CA GLY A 825 20.96 -11.86 60.88
C GLY A 825 20.09 -10.71 60.36
N ALA A 826 20.62 -9.85 59.47
CA ALA A 826 19.86 -8.77 58.85
C ALA A 826 18.78 -9.31 57.89
N PRO A 827 17.63 -8.63 57.75
CA PRO A 827 16.60 -8.98 56.78
C PRO A 827 17.18 -9.20 55.38
N TRP A 828 16.59 -10.14 54.64
CA TRP A 828 17.03 -10.47 53.28
C TRP A 828 16.91 -9.25 52.35
N THR A 829 17.88 -9.09 51.47
CA THR A 829 17.94 -8.08 50.41
C THR A 829 18.26 -8.73 49.07
N SER A 830 17.94 -8.04 47.97
CA SER A 830 18.25 -8.53 46.62
C SER A 830 19.75 -8.83 46.45
N GLY A 831 20.09 -9.92 45.74
CA GLY A 831 21.49 -10.37 45.55
C GLY A 831 22.02 -11.37 46.59
N ARG A 832 21.33 -11.55 47.73
CA ARG A 832 21.68 -12.54 48.78
C ARG A 832 20.88 -13.84 48.64
N LEU A 833 21.43 -14.95 49.14
CA LEU A 833 20.68 -16.20 49.32
C LEU A 833 20.22 -16.32 50.78
N PRO A 834 18.97 -16.73 51.05
CA PRO A 834 18.50 -16.88 52.43
C PRO A 834 19.26 -18.01 53.14
N VAL A 835 19.77 -17.74 54.34
CA VAL A 835 20.46 -18.72 55.18
C VAL A 835 19.52 -19.19 56.29
N TRP A 836 19.24 -20.50 56.36
CA TRP A 836 18.48 -21.11 57.44
C TRP A 836 19.39 -21.98 58.31
N GLY A 837 19.73 -21.48 59.50
CA GLY A 837 20.36 -22.29 60.55
C GLY A 837 19.33 -23.19 61.21
N GLY A 838 19.32 -24.48 60.86
CA GLY A 838 18.39 -25.46 61.41
C GLY A 838 18.38 -25.49 62.94
N GLY A 839 17.24 -25.16 63.54
CA GLY A 839 16.97 -25.42 64.95
C GLY A 839 17.01 -26.92 65.23
N ARG A 840 17.60 -27.31 66.36
CA ARG A 840 17.50 -28.66 66.93
C ARG A 840 16.03 -29.12 67.01
N PRO A 841 15.75 -30.44 66.95
CA PRO A 841 14.39 -30.97 66.98
C PRO A 841 13.70 -30.58 68.28
N ILE A 842 12.46 -30.12 68.12
CA ILE A 842 11.52 -29.87 69.22
C ILE A 842 11.31 -31.20 69.95
N SER A 843 11.69 -31.25 71.23
CA SER A 843 11.27 -32.29 72.19
C SER A 843 9.93 -31.93 72.79
#